data_AF-A0A101SP61-F1
#
_entry.id   AF-A0A101SP61-F1
#
_cell.length_a   1.000
_cell.length_b   1.000
_cell.length_c   1.000
_cell.angle_alpha   90.00
_cell.angle_beta   90.00
_cell.angle_gamma   90.00
#
_symmetry.space_group_name_H-M   'P 1'
#
loop_
_entity.id
_entity.type
_entity.pdbx_description
1 polymer ?
#
loop_
_entity_poly.entity_id
_entity_poly.type
_entity_poly.pdbx_seq_one_letter_code
_entity_poly.pdbx_strand_id
1 'polypeptide(L)'
;MNRWPRWSLEGEPVALAKYVNPGAVAALVRLPGPSSASRTDRLREVYDALAAVRIGYAFESPSDERGRQVILTPREVLWSPRHGTCLDLAVVLAAGCLTAGLHPVVVLLRPADGDPESRATGHALVAVRMTDDVPADPERAPVWPQPPDGFPRSVQSSLAGPPGAYLVVDPVGVARPLRSSPTDGLGVGFEEAVARGARLLASDRWAWHTAIDIGSAWRERDQHPLLETADAVLRRPPLAVAGDEAPPGRSRARSQVRAGAQAVPDGVLDDVAVALAEAVREQWESERHHRHRSNDPFPLPVHWDNAPAALMDHGSNIQNLRQTEHLPLDLTGDLRIVADIFDHVPSGRLVVLGQAGAGKTVLAIEFVLTLLDPASLRVPVIFSLPGWDPASQPSLHGWLAEELVRAYPALQQAEKRSPDVVSRLLTTRRVLPVLDDFDGLAPELRPEAIRAINASLRQADGFLLLSRPDEYRDAVAAARPLKKASAVCLEPLTVEDYADYLPLSAVKEDGGSRTLWDPVLDRIRADGSAAEVEVLREAFTTPLGVSLARRIYSDGDARSPRDPAELLAPNRFRRREDLDEHLLGAFVEAAYATAPHDGRRRRRAPSADRARKWLGHLARDMEGRSTHSLAWWEQNLALPRSFFVAAGVFTAGVTLLVSYLTAPVFGFSPEYSPFAGLLLVALLYRQHYPVARQVSTTFFRTSPVQPGAGVRRLLLHRALFSGAAMTLMTPFLYMFLFTWLSKAGLGWPMACVMGVGTGIWSFGKSWVDHAMEPVNIARAPSPDHLLRTARWSLLQTLATTWLPLFVSACAVVIGWEPPDATAPPAVRLTLLVLWLALITVAIAFLSGPWGFFVQTRVWLALTRRLPLRLMTFLDDAHRRGILRQNGAVYEFRHVTLQRHLAGRGKPDATEERPAEESLP
;
A
#
# COMPACT_ATOMS: atom_id res chain seq x y z
N MET A 1 21.29 10.67 4.78
CA MET A 1 22.50 10.16 4.11
C MET A 1 23.40 9.54 5.18
N ASN A 2 23.16 8.29 5.57
CA ASN A 2 24.10 7.46 6.32
C ASN A 2 24.31 6.22 5.46
N ARG A 3 25.51 6.05 4.89
CA ARG A 3 25.94 4.88 4.11
C ARG A 3 27.44 4.74 4.31
N TRP A 4 27.96 3.51 4.35
CA TRP A 4 29.40 3.29 4.23
C TRP A 4 29.93 3.90 2.92
N PRO A 5 31.12 4.53 2.93
CA PRO A 5 31.72 5.03 1.70
C PRO A 5 31.95 3.88 0.71
N ARG A 6 32.03 4.20 -0.59
CA ARG A 6 32.40 3.21 -1.60
C ARG A 6 33.89 2.92 -1.47
N TRP A 7 34.27 1.65 -1.46
CA TRP A 7 35.66 1.25 -1.41
C TRP A 7 36.27 1.31 -2.82
N SER A 8 37.54 1.75 -2.92
CA SER A 8 38.25 1.86 -4.19
C SER A 8 39.57 1.13 -4.10
N LEU A 9 39.74 0.17 -5.00
CA LEU A 9 40.94 -0.65 -5.13
C LEU A 9 42.14 0.14 -5.69
N GLU A 10 41.91 1.15 -6.54
CA GLU A 10 42.96 2.00 -7.10
C GLU A 10 43.37 3.17 -6.18
N GLY A 11 42.51 3.53 -5.20
CA GLY A 11 42.72 4.68 -4.32
C GLY A 11 43.51 4.37 -3.04
N GLU A 12 42.91 3.59 -2.14
CA GLU A 12 43.50 3.24 -0.83
C GLU A 12 43.11 1.78 -0.47
N PRO A 13 43.81 0.75 -0.99
CA PRO A 13 43.46 -0.66 -0.76
C PRO A 13 43.34 -1.02 0.72
N VAL A 14 44.24 -0.47 1.56
CA VAL A 14 44.25 -0.71 3.02
C VAL A 14 42.97 -0.25 3.71
N ALA A 15 42.21 0.68 3.11
CA ALA A 15 40.93 1.12 3.65
C ALA A 15 39.90 -0.02 3.75
N LEU A 16 40.11 -1.15 3.07
CA LEU A 16 39.28 -2.35 3.21
C LEU A 16 39.18 -2.81 4.68
N ALA A 17 40.24 -2.63 5.47
CA ALA A 17 40.26 -2.96 6.90
C ALA A 17 39.22 -2.17 7.72
N LYS A 18 38.81 -0.97 7.27
CA LYS A 18 37.80 -0.13 7.93
C LYS A 18 36.38 -0.70 7.82
N TYR A 19 36.14 -1.62 6.87
CA TYR A 19 34.87 -2.29 6.65
C TYR A 19 34.73 -3.60 7.47
N VAL A 20 35.83 -4.10 8.03
CA VAL A 20 35.85 -5.31 8.85
C VAL A 20 35.41 -4.95 10.28
N ASN A 21 34.24 -5.44 10.69
CA ASN A 21 33.65 -5.14 12.01
C ASN A 21 33.37 -6.42 12.83
N PRO A 22 34.34 -6.91 13.62
CA PRO A 22 34.21 -8.10 14.46
C PRO A 22 33.06 -8.00 15.47
N GLY A 23 32.88 -6.85 16.13
CA GLY A 23 31.82 -6.64 17.12
C GLY A 23 30.42 -6.73 16.51
N ALA A 24 30.22 -6.16 15.32
CA ALA A 24 28.96 -6.25 14.60
C ALA A 24 28.62 -7.69 14.16
N VAL A 25 29.61 -8.44 13.68
CA VAL A 25 29.41 -9.84 13.27
C VAL A 25 29.10 -10.71 14.49
N ALA A 26 29.85 -10.56 15.59
CA ALA A 26 29.62 -11.30 16.83
C ALA A 26 28.28 -10.99 17.51
N ALA A 27 27.70 -9.81 17.27
CA ALA A 27 26.36 -9.45 17.73
C ALA A 27 25.23 -10.10 16.91
N LEU A 28 25.50 -10.49 15.67
CA LEU A 28 24.52 -11.08 14.75
C LEU A 28 24.62 -12.60 14.65
N VAL A 29 25.82 -13.16 14.86
CA VAL A 29 26.11 -14.58 14.75
C VAL A 29 26.96 -15.00 15.96
N ARG A 30 26.61 -16.13 16.57
CA ARG A 30 27.38 -16.69 17.68
C ARG A 30 28.69 -17.25 17.15
N LEU A 31 29.78 -16.54 17.37
CA LEU A 31 31.13 -16.93 16.97
C LEU A 31 31.98 -17.42 18.15
N PRO A 32 32.95 -18.33 17.91
CA PRO A 32 33.92 -18.70 18.93
C PRO A 32 34.82 -17.52 19.28
N GLY A 33 35.10 -17.33 20.57
CA GLY A 33 36.14 -16.44 21.04
C GLY A 33 37.54 -17.08 20.94
N PRO A 34 38.60 -16.36 21.33
CA PRO A 34 39.93 -16.94 21.46
C PRO A 34 39.92 -18.11 22.45
N SER A 35 40.42 -19.28 22.04
CA SER A 35 40.42 -20.50 22.85
C SER A 35 41.72 -21.31 22.66
N SER A 36 41.92 -22.33 23.49
CA SER A 36 43.03 -23.29 23.36
C SER A 36 42.82 -24.32 22.23
N ALA A 37 41.69 -24.28 21.52
CA ALA A 37 41.43 -25.14 20.38
C ALA A 37 42.40 -24.81 19.22
N SER A 38 42.63 -25.80 18.36
CA SER A 38 43.50 -25.63 17.19
C SER A 38 42.99 -24.47 16.31
N ARG A 39 43.90 -23.79 15.60
CA ARG A 39 43.51 -22.70 14.70
C ARG A 39 42.55 -23.18 13.60
N THR A 40 42.76 -24.41 13.12
CA THR A 40 41.89 -25.06 12.14
C THR A 40 40.49 -25.28 12.69
N ASP A 41 40.34 -25.74 13.93
CA ASP A 41 39.02 -25.96 14.55
C ASP A 41 38.29 -24.65 14.78
N ARG A 42 38.99 -23.61 15.26
CA ARG A 42 38.41 -22.26 15.40
C ARG A 42 37.96 -21.70 14.06
N LEU A 43 38.74 -21.90 13.00
CA LEU A 43 38.37 -21.44 11.66
C LEU A 43 37.15 -22.20 11.12
N ARG A 44 37.08 -23.52 11.34
CA ARG A 44 35.93 -24.36 10.98
C ARG A 44 34.66 -23.88 11.72
N GLU A 45 34.75 -23.64 13.02
CA GLU A 45 33.61 -23.15 13.81
C GLU A 45 33.10 -21.77 13.31
N VAL A 46 34.01 -20.85 12.94
CA VAL A 46 33.62 -19.58 12.32
C VAL A 46 32.93 -19.82 10.98
N TYR A 47 33.48 -20.70 10.13
CA TYR A 47 32.91 -21.02 8.82
C TYR A 47 31.51 -21.61 8.95
N ASP A 48 31.33 -22.61 9.80
CA ASP A 48 30.07 -23.31 10.02
C ASP A 48 29.00 -22.36 10.61
N ALA A 49 29.40 -21.49 11.54
CA ALA A 49 28.52 -20.47 12.09
C ALA A 49 28.00 -19.50 11.02
N LEU A 50 28.85 -19.08 10.08
CA LEU A 50 28.45 -18.22 8.96
C LEU A 50 27.59 -18.99 7.92
N ALA A 51 27.94 -20.24 7.62
CA ALA A 51 27.18 -21.08 6.70
C ALA A 51 25.75 -21.38 7.22
N ALA A 52 25.59 -21.49 8.55
CA ALA A 52 24.29 -21.72 9.19
C ALA A 52 23.31 -20.53 9.00
N VAL A 53 23.81 -19.32 8.72
CA VAL A 53 22.98 -18.13 8.50
C VAL A 53 22.17 -18.21 7.20
N ARG A 54 22.58 -19.06 6.24
CA ARG A 54 21.98 -19.20 4.90
C ARG A 54 22.03 -17.89 4.11
N ILE A 55 23.22 -17.33 3.94
CA ILE A 55 23.45 -16.10 3.18
C ILE A 55 23.22 -16.35 1.69
N GLY A 56 22.50 -15.48 0.99
CA GLY A 56 22.35 -15.55 -0.45
C GLY A 56 23.55 -14.95 -1.18
N TYR A 57 24.05 -15.59 -2.22
CA TYR A 57 25.13 -15.05 -3.04
C TYR A 57 24.58 -14.16 -4.16
N ALA A 58 24.97 -12.89 -4.13
CA ALA A 58 24.69 -11.93 -5.20
C ALA A 58 25.91 -11.87 -6.13
N PHE A 59 25.71 -12.13 -7.43
CA PHE A 59 26.76 -11.89 -8.42
C PHE A 59 27.11 -10.39 -8.46
N GLU A 60 28.38 -10.05 -8.66
CA GLU A 60 28.91 -8.70 -8.45
C GLU A 60 28.08 -7.61 -9.17
N SER A 61 27.86 -6.48 -8.50
CA SER A 61 27.12 -5.35 -9.08
C SER A 61 28.00 -4.61 -10.07
N PRO A 62 27.52 -4.28 -11.29
CA PRO A 62 28.11 -3.17 -12.01
C PRO A 62 27.90 -1.94 -11.12
N SER A 63 28.96 -1.41 -10.55
CA SER A 63 28.89 -0.07 -9.96
C SER A 63 28.70 0.93 -11.09
N ASP A 64 27.84 1.93 -10.90
CA ASP A 64 27.67 3.03 -11.86
C ASP A 64 28.97 3.84 -12.07
N GLU A 65 29.96 3.67 -11.18
CA GLU A 65 31.29 4.30 -11.22
C GLU A 65 32.38 3.24 -11.43
N ARG A 66 33.19 3.39 -12.50
CA ARG A 66 34.36 2.54 -12.75
C ARG A 66 35.34 2.59 -11.56
N GLY A 67 35.80 1.42 -11.08
CA GLY A 67 36.88 1.31 -10.09
C GLY A 67 36.47 1.48 -8.61
N ARG A 68 35.17 1.53 -8.30
CA ARG A 68 34.66 1.65 -6.92
C ARG A 68 33.58 0.61 -6.62
N GLN A 69 33.77 -0.16 -5.58
CA GLN A 69 32.85 -1.20 -5.13
C GLN A 69 32.12 -0.77 -3.86
N VAL A 70 30.85 -1.15 -3.78
CA VAL A 70 30.08 -1.01 -2.54
C VAL A 70 30.31 -2.26 -1.71
N ILE A 71 30.65 -2.07 -0.43
CA ILE A 71 30.70 -3.15 0.55
C ILE A 71 29.45 -3.06 1.43
N LEU A 72 28.74 -4.18 1.58
CA LEU A 72 27.54 -4.29 2.42
C LEU A 72 27.92 -4.37 3.90
N THR A 73 27.06 -3.82 4.75
CA THR A 73 27.23 -3.90 6.21
C THR A 73 27.03 -5.32 6.72
N PRO A 74 27.58 -5.71 7.90
CA PRO A 74 27.32 -7.01 8.51
C PRO A 74 25.83 -7.31 8.69
N ARG A 75 25.01 -6.28 8.95
CA ARG A 75 23.54 -6.43 9.05
C ARG A 75 22.91 -6.75 7.70
N GLU A 76 23.38 -6.13 6.62
CA GLU A 76 22.90 -6.43 5.27
C GLU A 76 23.29 -7.85 4.82
N VAL A 77 24.49 -8.31 5.17
CA VAL A 77 24.99 -9.64 4.79
C VAL A 77 24.40 -10.76 5.66
N LEU A 78 24.28 -10.56 6.97
CA LEU A 78 23.92 -11.62 7.92
C LEU A 78 22.46 -11.60 8.38
N TRP A 79 21.77 -10.46 8.30
CA TRP A 79 20.43 -10.31 8.86
C TRP A 79 19.36 -10.05 7.80
N SER A 80 19.44 -8.91 7.12
CA SER A 80 18.47 -8.44 6.13
C SER A 80 19.13 -7.36 5.26
N PRO A 81 19.19 -7.50 3.93
CA PRO A 81 18.50 -8.49 3.08
C PRO A 81 19.13 -9.89 3.04
N ARG A 82 20.22 -10.14 3.80
CA ARG A 82 20.91 -11.43 3.94
C ARG A 82 21.53 -11.95 2.63
N HIS A 83 22.25 -11.07 1.94
CA HIS A 83 23.06 -11.47 0.79
C HIS A 83 24.41 -10.75 0.74
N GLY A 84 25.33 -11.27 -0.06
CA GLY A 84 26.63 -10.64 -0.29
C GLY A 84 27.34 -11.15 -1.54
N THR A 85 28.32 -10.37 -2.01
CA THR A 85 29.30 -10.74 -3.03
C THR A 85 30.47 -11.51 -2.42
N CYS A 86 31.40 -12.04 -3.24
CA CYS A 86 32.60 -12.70 -2.74
C CYS A 86 33.43 -11.78 -1.81
N LEU A 87 33.48 -10.47 -2.09
CA LEU A 87 34.18 -9.50 -1.25
C LEU A 87 33.45 -9.26 0.08
N ASP A 88 32.13 -9.11 0.07
CA ASP A 88 31.32 -8.93 1.29
C ASP A 88 31.49 -10.13 2.24
N LEU A 89 31.44 -11.33 1.68
CA LEU A 89 31.64 -12.58 2.41
C LEU A 89 33.08 -12.69 2.94
N ALA A 90 34.09 -12.23 2.18
CA ALA A 90 35.47 -12.19 2.64
C ALA A 90 35.64 -11.22 3.83
N VAL A 91 35.01 -10.05 3.81
CA VAL A 91 35.04 -9.05 4.89
C VAL A 91 34.39 -9.60 6.16
N VAL A 92 33.23 -10.27 6.03
CA VAL A 92 32.52 -10.90 7.15
C VAL A 92 33.30 -12.09 7.71
N LEU A 93 33.87 -12.94 6.86
CA LEU A 93 34.71 -14.07 7.29
C LEU A 93 35.98 -13.59 8.00
N ALA A 94 36.61 -12.51 7.51
CA ALA A 94 37.76 -11.89 8.18
C ALA A 94 37.38 -11.33 9.55
N ALA A 95 36.22 -10.68 9.70
CA ALA A 95 35.70 -10.22 10.99
C ALA A 95 35.47 -11.40 11.96
N GLY A 96 34.95 -12.52 11.45
CA GLY A 96 34.81 -13.76 12.23
C GLY A 96 36.15 -14.34 12.68
N CYS A 97 37.15 -14.34 11.80
CA CYS A 97 38.51 -14.77 12.13
C CYS A 97 39.13 -13.92 13.24
N LEU A 98 38.99 -12.59 13.18
CA LEU A 98 39.49 -11.69 14.24
C LEU A 98 38.79 -11.97 15.59
N THR A 99 37.48 -12.22 15.57
CA THR A 99 36.71 -12.59 16.78
C THR A 99 37.25 -13.88 17.42
N ALA A 100 37.63 -14.86 16.59
CA ALA A 100 38.21 -16.13 17.02
C ALA A 100 39.70 -16.04 17.40
N GLY A 101 40.33 -14.86 17.33
CA GLY A 101 41.77 -14.68 17.58
C GLY A 101 42.66 -15.32 16.50
N LEU A 102 42.20 -15.29 15.25
CA LEU A 102 42.94 -15.72 14.05
C LEU A 102 43.42 -14.50 13.27
N HIS A 103 44.41 -14.69 12.39
CA HIS A 103 45.03 -13.62 11.60
C HIS A 103 44.62 -13.74 10.12
N PRO A 104 43.58 -13.01 9.66
CA PRO A 104 43.10 -13.07 8.28
C PRO A 104 43.83 -12.10 7.35
N VAL A 105 44.00 -12.53 6.10
CA VAL A 105 44.49 -11.76 4.96
C VAL A 105 43.46 -11.92 3.84
N VAL A 106 42.92 -10.82 3.32
CA VAL A 106 41.96 -10.85 2.20
C VAL A 106 42.76 -10.76 0.90
N VAL A 107 42.65 -11.78 0.05
CA VAL A 107 43.36 -11.90 -1.23
C VAL A 107 42.39 -11.65 -2.39
N LEU A 108 42.75 -10.77 -3.31
CA LEU A 108 41.94 -10.41 -4.47
C LEU A 108 42.62 -10.93 -5.75
N LEU A 109 41.83 -11.62 -6.55
CA LEU A 109 42.23 -12.21 -7.83
C LEU A 109 41.51 -11.51 -8.98
N ARG A 110 42.18 -11.45 -10.13
CA ARG A 110 41.63 -10.99 -11.40
C ARG A 110 41.77 -12.08 -12.46
N PRO A 111 41.00 -12.06 -13.55
CA PRO A 111 41.19 -12.98 -14.67
C PRO A 111 42.59 -12.84 -15.30
N ALA A 112 43.16 -13.96 -15.76
CA ALA A 112 44.51 -13.99 -16.36
C ALA A 112 44.54 -13.42 -17.79
N ASP A 113 43.49 -13.62 -18.59
CA ASP A 113 43.35 -13.09 -19.94
C ASP A 113 42.98 -11.59 -19.86
N GLY A 114 44.00 -10.74 -19.82
CA GLY A 114 43.90 -9.30 -19.67
C GLY A 114 43.32 -8.57 -20.87
N ASP A 115 42.08 -8.88 -21.25
CA ASP A 115 41.28 -7.99 -22.08
C ASP A 115 40.73 -6.86 -21.19
N PRO A 116 41.14 -5.59 -21.42
CA PRO A 116 40.62 -4.45 -20.67
C PRO A 116 39.10 -4.23 -20.86
N GLU A 117 38.46 -4.90 -21.82
CA GLU A 117 37.00 -4.92 -22.01
C GLU A 117 36.31 -6.21 -21.50
N SER A 118 37.06 -7.19 -20.99
CA SER A 118 36.47 -8.43 -20.48
C SER A 118 35.71 -8.19 -19.17
N ARG A 119 34.42 -8.52 -19.19
CA ARG A 119 33.48 -8.49 -18.05
C ARG A 119 33.79 -9.54 -16.96
N ALA A 120 34.92 -10.23 -17.00
CA ALA A 120 35.27 -11.21 -15.99
C ALA A 120 35.64 -10.50 -14.67
N THR A 121 34.69 -10.53 -13.75
CA THR A 121 34.69 -9.92 -12.41
C THR A 121 35.74 -10.56 -11.50
N GLY A 122 36.41 -9.77 -10.65
CA GLY A 122 37.42 -10.26 -9.71
C GLY A 122 36.86 -11.25 -8.67
N HIS A 123 37.73 -11.99 -7.98
CA HIS A 123 37.33 -12.93 -6.92
C HIS A 123 38.09 -12.66 -5.62
N ALA A 124 37.42 -12.76 -4.47
CA ALA A 124 38.03 -12.56 -3.16
C ALA A 124 38.16 -13.88 -2.39
N LEU A 125 39.31 -14.08 -1.75
CA LEU A 125 39.65 -15.21 -0.89
C LEU A 125 40.10 -14.72 0.49
N VAL A 126 40.04 -15.60 1.50
CA VAL A 126 40.57 -15.30 2.84
C VAL A 126 41.66 -16.30 3.19
N ALA A 127 42.90 -15.82 3.25
CA ALA A 127 44.05 -16.58 3.74
C ALA A 127 44.20 -16.37 5.26
N VAL A 128 44.25 -17.45 6.04
CA VAL A 128 44.34 -17.39 7.50
C VAL A 128 45.67 -18.01 7.94
N ARG A 129 46.42 -17.29 8.78
CA ARG A 129 47.74 -17.73 9.24
C ARG A 129 47.62 -18.85 10.29
N MET A 130 48.22 -20.00 9.99
CA MET A 130 48.16 -21.22 10.82
C MET A 130 49.34 -21.40 11.76
N THR A 131 50.45 -20.70 11.53
CA THR A 131 51.66 -20.76 12.36
C THR A 131 52.03 -19.40 12.92
N ASP A 132 52.86 -19.37 13.96
CA ASP A 132 53.47 -18.15 14.49
C ASP A 132 54.87 -17.89 13.91
N ASP A 133 55.46 -18.89 13.26
CA ASP A 133 56.82 -18.86 12.70
C ASP A 133 56.95 -18.11 11.35
N VAL A 134 55.91 -17.38 10.93
CA VAL A 134 56.05 -16.46 9.79
C VAL A 134 56.72 -15.20 10.32
N PRO A 135 57.95 -14.84 9.88
CA PRO A 135 58.63 -13.66 10.37
C PRO A 135 57.72 -12.45 10.17
N ALA A 136 57.31 -11.82 11.27
CA ALA A 136 56.71 -10.50 11.22
C ALA A 136 57.81 -9.56 10.73
N ASP A 137 57.84 -9.28 9.43
CA ASP A 137 58.67 -8.20 8.89
C ASP A 137 57.99 -6.88 9.29
N PRO A 138 58.54 -6.15 10.27
CA PRO A 138 57.90 -4.97 10.83
C PRO A 138 57.87 -3.80 9.84
N GLU A 139 58.64 -3.86 8.74
CA GLU A 139 58.61 -2.87 7.65
C GLU A 139 57.61 -3.24 6.54
N ARG A 140 56.98 -4.43 6.61
CA ARG A 140 56.10 -4.90 5.56
C ARG A 140 54.77 -4.15 5.59
N ALA A 141 54.51 -3.41 4.51
CA ALA A 141 53.23 -2.73 4.34
C ALA A 141 52.06 -3.73 4.38
N PRO A 142 50.90 -3.35 4.95
CA PRO A 142 49.72 -4.20 5.06
C PRO A 142 49.07 -4.54 3.71
N VAL A 143 49.58 -4.00 2.61
CA VAL A 143 49.11 -4.26 1.24
C VAL A 143 50.19 -5.03 0.50
N TRP A 144 49.81 -6.14 -0.13
CA TRP A 144 50.69 -7.03 -0.88
C TRP A 144 50.32 -6.99 -2.36
N PRO A 145 50.93 -6.09 -3.17
CA PRO A 145 50.66 -5.99 -4.61
C PRO A 145 51.02 -7.29 -5.36
N GLN A 146 51.93 -8.08 -4.79
CA GLN A 146 52.36 -9.38 -5.29
C GLN A 146 52.40 -10.37 -4.12
N PRO A 147 52.22 -11.68 -4.37
CA PRO A 147 52.31 -12.68 -3.32
C PRO A 147 53.72 -12.67 -2.71
N PRO A 148 53.85 -12.73 -1.37
CA PRO A 148 55.14 -12.87 -0.71
C PRO A 148 55.98 -14.03 -1.25
N ASP A 149 57.30 -13.87 -1.25
CA ASP A 149 58.20 -14.98 -1.58
C ASP A 149 57.89 -16.22 -0.74
N GLY A 150 57.65 -17.34 -1.41
CA GLY A 150 57.28 -18.61 -0.78
C GLY A 150 55.82 -18.73 -0.33
N PHE A 151 54.98 -17.69 -0.42
CA PHE A 151 53.57 -17.75 -0.04
C PHE A 151 52.81 -18.90 -0.75
N PRO A 152 52.89 -19.06 -2.09
CA PRO A 152 52.18 -20.14 -2.77
C PRO A 152 52.59 -21.55 -2.30
N ARG A 153 53.87 -21.73 -1.91
CA ARG A 153 54.37 -23.02 -1.40
C ARG A 153 53.96 -23.27 0.05
N SER A 154 53.61 -22.22 0.77
CA SER A 154 53.19 -22.27 2.18
C SER A 154 51.68 -22.49 2.37
N VAL A 155 50.89 -22.38 1.30
CA VAL A 155 49.46 -22.66 1.32
C VAL A 155 49.22 -24.16 1.35
N GLN A 156 48.46 -24.62 2.35
CA GLN A 156 48.05 -26.02 2.43
C GLN A 156 46.92 -26.30 1.44
N SER A 157 47.11 -27.28 0.56
CA SER A 157 46.19 -27.61 -0.53
C SER A 157 44.95 -28.39 -0.09
N SER A 158 45.03 -29.12 1.02
CA SER A 158 43.90 -29.83 1.63
C SER A 158 44.16 -30.08 3.12
N LEU A 159 43.09 -30.20 3.92
CA LEU A 159 43.22 -30.49 5.36
C LEU A 159 43.90 -31.84 5.66
N ALA A 160 43.87 -32.79 4.72
CA ALA A 160 44.56 -34.07 4.83
C ALA A 160 46.04 -34.03 4.38
N GLY A 161 46.47 -32.92 3.77
CA GLY A 161 47.85 -32.71 3.32
C GLY A 161 48.81 -32.26 4.44
N PRO A 162 50.12 -32.10 4.14
CA PRO A 162 51.08 -31.59 5.11
C PRO A 162 50.68 -30.17 5.57
N PRO A 163 50.87 -29.85 6.87
CA PRO A 163 50.48 -28.56 7.43
C PRO A 163 51.24 -27.42 6.74
N GLY A 164 50.49 -26.43 6.25
CA GLY A 164 51.03 -25.20 5.67
C GLY A 164 51.02 -24.04 6.65
N ALA A 165 51.70 -22.95 6.31
CA ALA A 165 51.65 -21.72 7.08
C ALA A 165 50.31 -20.98 6.91
N TYR A 166 49.56 -21.25 5.83
CA TYR A 166 48.26 -20.64 5.55
C TYR A 166 47.22 -21.67 5.10
N LEU A 167 45.98 -21.53 5.58
CA LEU A 167 44.80 -22.07 4.90
C LEU A 167 44.13 -20.95 4.11
N VAL A 168 43.73 -21.23 2.87
CA VAL A 168 43.01 -20.26 2.04
C VAL A 168 41.60 -20.75 1.83
N VAL A 169 40.63 -19.98 2.31
CA VAL A 169 39.21 -20.30 2.25
C VAL A 169 38.57 -19.51 1.12
N ASP A 170 37.80 -20.20 0.27
CA ASP A 170 36.85 -19.57 -0.65
C ASP A 170 35.58 -19.16 0.12
N PRO A 171 35.38 -17.85 0.41
CA PRO A 171 34.28 -17.40 1.26
C PRO A 171 32.91 -17.61 0.61
N VAL A 172 32.84 -17.84 -0.71
CA VAL A 172 31.59 -18.12 -1.41
C VAL A 172 30.92 -19.40 -0.91
N GLY A 173 31.68 -20.34 -0.35
CA GLY A 173 31.13 -21.59 0.18
C GLY A 173 30.13 -21.42 1.33
N VAL A 174 30.23 -20.34 2.12
CA VAL A 174 29.24 -20.08 3.20
C VAL A 174 27.90 -19.58 2.66
N ALA A 175 27.83 -19.19 1.39
CA ALA A 175 26.64 -18.66 0.76
C ALA A 175 25.93 -19.69 -0.12
N ARG A 176 24.63 -19.51 -0.31
CA ARG A 176 23.76 -20.31 -1.18
C ARG A 176 23.42 -19.52 -2.45
N PRO A 177 23.06 -20.18 -3.56
CA PRO A 177 22.62 -19.47 -4.76
C PRO A 177 21.40 -18.60 -4.45
N LEU A 178 21.53 -17.30 -4.69
CA LEU A 178 20.40 -16.40 -4.77
C LEU A 178 20.03 -16.30 -6.26
N ARG A 179 18.87 -16.85 -6.66
CA ARG A 179 18.48 -17.06 -8.08
C ARG A 179 19.44 -18.02 -8.82
N SER A 180 19.37 -18.07 -10.15
CA SER A 180 20.21 -18.90 -11.02
C SER A 180 21.64 -18.34 -11.19
N SER A 181 22.37 -18.14 -10.09
CA SER A 181 23.77 -17.71 -10.17
C SER A 181 24.64 -18.84 -10.74
N PRO A 182 25.44 -18.62 -11.79
CA PRO A 182 26.35 -19.63 -12.36
C PRO A 182 27.63 -19.83 -11.53
N THR A 183 27.71 -19.27 -10.31
CA THR A 183 28.90 -19.35 -9.48
C THR A 183 29.09 -20.74 -8.88
N ASP A 184 30.13 -21.43 -9.31
CA ASP A 184 30.54 -22.71 -8.72
C ASP A 184 30.98 -22.53 -7.26
N GLY A 185 30.71 -23.53 -6.41
CA GLY A 185 31.25 -23.59 -5.04
C GLY A 185 30.35 -23.03 -3.94
N LEU A 186 29.10 -22.72 -4.25
CA LEU A 186 28.10 -22.29 -3.27
C LEU A 186 27.65 -23.45 -2.39
N GLY A 187 27.48 -23.19 -1.09
CA GLY A 187 26.92 -24.12 -0.10
C GLY A 187 27.79 -25.36 0.15
N VAL A 188 29.10 -25.28 -0.09
CA VAL A 188 30.03 -26.39 0.14
C VAL A 188 30.47 -26.43 1.62
N GLY A 189 30.95 -27.59 2.08
CA GLY A 189 31.53 -27.71 3.42
C GLY A 189 32.91 -27.05 3.54
N PHE A 190 33.37 -26.85 4.77
CA PHE A 190 34.63 -26.18 5.10
C PHE A 190 35.85 -26.78 4.36
N GLU A 191 35.98 -28.11 4.36
CA GLU A 191 37.06 -28.85 3.70
C GLU A 191 37.14 -28.51 2.20
N GLU A 192 36.00 -28.47 1.52
CA GLU A 192 35.92 -28.16 0.10
C GLU A 192 36.16 -26.67 -0.17
N ALA A 193 35.70 -25.77 0.70
CA ALA A 193 36.00 -24.35 0.59
C ALA A 193 37.51 -24.05 0.70
N VAL A 194 38.23 -24.78 1.56
CA VAL A 194 39.70 -24.69 1.66
C VAL A 194 40.38 -25.24 0.40
N ALA A 195 39.96 -26.42 -0.06
CA ALA A 195 40.53 -27.02 -1.28
C ALA A 195 40.30 -26.13 -2.51
N ARG A 196 39.13 -25.50 -2.62
CA ARG A 196 38.81 -24.53 -3.67
C ARG A 196 39.67 -23.28 -3.59
N GLY A 197 39.84 -22.70 -2.40
CA GLY A 197 40.71 -21.53 -2.20
C GLY A 197 42.14 -21.79 -2.69
N ALA A 198 42.71 -22.96 -2.37
CA ALA A 198 44.02 -23.37 -2.86
C ALA A 198 44.06 -23.58 -4.39
N ARG A 199 43.03 -24.21 -4.97
CA ARG A 199 42.93 -24.40 -6.43
C ARG A 199 42.78 -23.09 -7.20
N LEU A 200 42.05 -22.12 -6.66
CA LEU A 200 41.87 -20.80 -7.29
C LEU A 200 43.18 -20.02 -7.33
N LEU A 201 44.01 -20.11 -6.28
CA LEU A 201 45.34 -19.49 -6.27
C LEU A 201 46.35 -20.15 -7.21
N ALA A 202 46.23 -21.46 -7.44
CA ALA A 202 47.13 -22.23 -8.30
C ALA A 202 46.66 -22.31 -9.77
N SER A 203 45.50 -21.76 -10.09
CA SER A 203 44.85 -21.87 -11.40
C SER A 203 45.38 -20.83 -12.39
N ASP A 204 45.75 -21.27 -13.60
CA ASP A 204 46.17 -20.38 -14.69
C ASP A 204 45.08 -19.40 -15.16
N ARG A 205 43.81 -19.64 -14.78
CA ARG A 205 42.68 -18.73 -15.07
C ARG A 205 42.68 -17.44 -14.25
N TRP A 206 43.37 -17.41 -13.11
CA TRP A 206 43.36 -16.31 -12.17
C TRP A 206 44.77 -15.77 -11.96
N ALA A 207 44.92 -14.45 -12.05
CA ALA A 207 46.13 -13.73 -11.70
C ALA A 207 45.95 -13.03 -10.35
N TRP A 208 47.03 -12.98 -9.56
CA TRP A 208 47.07 -12.17 -8.34
C TRP A 208 46.84 -10.70 -8.69
N HIS A 209 45.92 -10.05 -7.96
CA HIS A 209 45.71 -8.61 -8.08
C HIS A 209 46.34 -7.87 -6.91
N THR A 210 45.93 -8.20 -5.68
CA THR A 210 46.54 -7.68 -4.44
C THR A 210 46.07 -8.52 -3.24
N ALA A 211 46.71 -8.37 -2.08
CA ALA A 211 46.14 -8.83 -0.81
C ALA A 211 46.27 -7.75 0.27
N ILE A 212 45.34 -7.76 1.22
CA ILE A 212 45.33 -6.84 2.36
C ILE A 212 45.44 -7.69 3.63
N ASP A 213 46.52 -7.49 4.38
CA ASP A 213 46.73 -8.09 5.69
C ASP A 213 45.84 -7.41 6.73
N ILE A 214 44.60 -7.89 6.84
CA ILE A 214 43.59 -7.38 7.77
C ILE A 214 44.05 -7.58 9.22
N GLY A 215 44.68 -8.70 9.55
CA GLY A 215 45.20 -8.97 10.89
C GLY A 215 46.19 -7.90 11.38
N SER A 216 47.00 -7.36 10.48
CA SER A 216 47.97 -6.28 10.79
C SER A 216 47.38 -4.87 10.64
N ALA A 217 46.50 -4.66 9.66
CA ALA A 217 45.94 -3.34 9.32
C ALA A 217 44.77 -2.90 10.21
N TRP A 218 44.00 -3.84 10.75
CA TRP A 218 42.75 -3.54 11.45
C TRP A 218 42.99 -2.84 12.79
N ARG A 219 42.16 -1.85 13.11
CA ARG A 219 42.17 -1.10 14.37
C ARG A 219 40.72 -0.83 14.78
N GLU A 220 40.39 -1.07 16.05
CA GLU A 220 39.01 -0.93 16.56
C GLU A 220 38.43 0.48 16.33
N ARG A 221 39.24 1.52 16.54
CA ARG A 221 38.85 2.94 16.40
C ARG A 221 38.65 3.44 14.96
N ASP A 222 39.15 2.70 13.97
CA ASP A 222 39.21 3.16 12.57
C ASP A 222 38.09 2.54 11.70
N GLN A 223 37.13 1.85 12.32
CA GLN A 223 36.00 1.22 11.64
C GLN A 223 34.95 2.23 11.18
N HIS A 224 34.29 1.92 10.07
CA HIS A 224 33.11 2.68 9.67
C HIS A 224 31.99 2.54 10.71
N PRO A 225 31.40 3.65 11.19
CA PRO A 225 30.38 3.60 12.22
C PRO A 225 29.14 2.85 11.71
N LEU A 226 28.52 2.09 12.61
CA LEU A 226 27.25 1.38 12.35
C LEU A 226 26.02 2.30 12.49
N LEU A 227 26.22 3.62 12.55
CA LEU A 227 25.16 4.60 12.77
C LEU A 227 24.22 4.65 11.56
N GLU A 228 23.16 3.85 11.57
CA GLU A 228 22.02 3.99 10.68
C GLU A 228 20.71 3.98 11.49
N THR A 229 19.92 5.02 11.31
CA THR A 229 18.50 5.09 11.69
C THR A 229 17.72 3.99 10.95
N ALA A 230 16.53 3.65 11.42
CA ALA A 230 15.63 2.65 10.85
C ALA A 230 15.20 2.87 9.37
N ASP A 231 15.79 3.86 8.67
CA ASP A 231 15.46 4.35 7.32
C ASP A 231 16.47 3.91 6.23
N ALA A 232 17.44 3.04 6.54
CA ALA A 232 18.37 2.56 5.51
C ALA A 232 17.67 1.62 4.51
N VAL A 233 17.46 2.11 3.29
CA VAL A 233 16.94 1.35 2.14
C VAL A 233 17.86 0.15 1.88
N LEU A 234 17.37 -1.05 2.22
CA LEU A 234 18.07 -2.32 2.00
C LEU A 234 18.34 -2.50 0.50
N ARG A 235 19.61 -2.72 0.13
CA ARG A 235 19.98 -2.90 -1.28
C ARG A 235 19.44 -4.22 -1.81
N ARG A 236 19.07 -4.25 -3.09
CA ARG A 236 18.84 -5.50 -3.80
C ARG A 236 20.12 -6.06 -4.39
N PRO A 237 20.17 -7.39 -4.62
CA PRO A 237 21.14 -7.97 -5.52
C PRO A 237 20.97 -7.35 -6.93
N PRO A 238 22.04 -6.96 -7.61
CA PRO A 238 21.99 -6.63 -9.03
C PRO A 238 21.42 -7.81 -9.83
N LEU A 239 20.55 -7.52 -10.79
CA LEU A 239 20.03 -8.52 -11.73
C LEU A 239 21.18 -8.97 -12.65
N ALA A 240 21.70 -10.18 -12.46
CA ALA A 240 22.48 -10.84 -13.51
C ALA A 240 21.53 -11.12 -14.69
N VAL A 241 21.64 -10.32 -15.75
CA VAL A 241 21.05 -10.65 -17.04
C VAL A 241 21.79 -11.89 -17.52
N ALA A 242 21.17 -13.06 -17.38
CA ALA A 242 21.66 -14.28 -18.01
C ALA A 242 21.89 -14.00 -19.50
N GLY A 243 23.08 -14.35 -19.97
CA GLY A 243 23.65 -13.90 -21.23
C GLY A 243 22.73 -14.02 -22.44
N ASP A 244 22.88 -13.04 -23.33
CA ASP A 244 22.58 -13.13 -24.76
C ASP A 244 23.37 -14.29 -25.38
N GLU A 245 22.89 -15.52 -25.23
CA GLU A 245 23.17 -16.62 -26.16
C GLU A 245 21.88 -17.38 -26.44
N ALA A 246 21.00 -16.73 -27.22
CA ALA A 246 19.96 -17.45 -27.92
C ALA A 246 20.61 -18.37 -28.97
N PRO A 247 20.22 -19.65 -29.09
CA PRO A 247 20.69 -20.50 -30.18
C PRO A 247 20.33 -19.85 -31.54
N PRO A 248 21.21 -19.89 -32.56
CA PRO A 248 20.98 -19.21 -33.82
C PRO A 248 19.95 -20.01 -34.62
N GLY A 249 18.68 -19.66 -34.42
CA GLY A 249 17.61 -20.32 -35.16
C GLY A 249 16.24 -19.81 -34.75
N ARG A 250 15.64 -19.01 -35.63
CA ARG A 250 14.24 -18.51 -35.61
C ARG A 250 14.02 -17.09 -35.05
N SER A 251 14.79 -16.10 -35.53
CA SER A 251 14.43 -14.67 -35.43
C SER A 251 13.96 -14.05 -36.76
N ARG A 252 13.37 -14.84 -37.67
CA ARG A 252 12.70 -14.34 -38.89
C ARG A 252 11.28 -14.90 -39.03
N ALA A 253 10.39 -14.54 -38.10
CA ALA A 253 8.95 -14.77 -38.26
C ALA A 253 8.06 -13.89 -37.37
N ARG A 254 8.53 -12.70 -36.93
CA ARG A 254 7.75 -11.81 -36.03
C ARG A 254 7.68 -10.34 -36.46
N SER A 255 7.77 -10.06 -37.76
CA SER A 255 7.66 -8.69 -38.30
C SER A 255 6.53 -8.50 -39.32
N GLN A 256 5.48 -9.33 -39.29
CA GLN A 256 4.30 -9.10 -40.12
C GLN A 256 3.01 -9.53 -39.43
N VAL A 257 2.56 -8.82 -38.39
CA VAL A 257 1.12 -8.64 -38.12
C VAL A 257 0.89 -7.28 -37.46
N ARG A 258 0.07 -6.45 -38.15
CA ARG A 258 -0.57 -5.18 -37.75
C ARG A 258 0.30 -3.91 -37.71
N ALA A 259 0.48 -3.36 -38.92
CA ALA A 259 0.45 -1.91 -39.12
C ALA A 259 -0.93 -1.36 -38.68
N GLY A 260 -0.94 -0.30 -37.87
CA GLY A 260 -2.17 0.43 -37.53
C GLY A 260 -2.31 1.03 -36.13
N ALA A 261 -1.23 1.53 -35.51
CA ALA A 261 -1.23 2.57 -34.46
C ALA A 261 0.23 3.00 -34.25
N GLN A 262 0.52 4.30 -34.13
CA GLN A 262 1.86 4.78 -33.80
C GLN A 262 2.29 4.15 -32.46
N ALA A 263 3.23 3.22 -32.49
CA ALA A 263 3.70 2.55 -31.29
C ALA A 263 4.45 3.56 -30.39
N VAL A 264 4.01 3.72 -29.14
CA VAL A 264 4.72 4.50 -28.11
C VAL A 264 6.19 4.07 -28.05
N PRO A 265 7.19 4.97 -28.17
CA PRO A 265 8.60 4.57 -28.06
C PRO A 265 8.89 3.93 -26.70
N ASP A 266 9.73 2.90 -26.64
CA ASP A 266 10.03 2.18 -25.39
C ASP A 266 10.65 3.10 -24.32
N GLY A 267 11.41 4.13 -24.71
CA GLY A 267 11.92 5.14 -23.78
C GLY A 267 10.82 5.90 -23.03
N VAL A 268 9.68 6.19 -23.69
CA VAL A 268 8.52 6.83 -23.03
C VAL A 268 7.88 5.88 -22.03
N LEU A 269 7.85 4.57 -22.31
CA LEU A 269 7.34 3.59 -21.36
C LEU A 269 8.24 3.44 -20.14
N ASP A 270 9.56 3.48 -20.35
CA ASP A 270 10.53 3.36 -19.28
C ASP A 270 10.49 4.59 -18.37
N ASP A 271 10.40 5.81 -18.92
CA ASP A 271 10.20 7.05 -18.15
C ASP A 271 8.91 7.00 -17.31
N VAL A 272 7.81 6.53 -17.92
CA VAL A 272 6.53 6.40 -17.21
C VAL A 272 6.59 5.30 -16.15
N ALA A 273 7.31 4.20 -16.40
CA ALA A 273 7.52 3.14 -15.42
C ALA A 273 8.34 3.62 -14.21
N VAL A 274 9.39 4.41 -14.44
CA VAL A 274 10.19 5.02 -13.35
C VAL A 274 9.32 5.95 -12.51
N ALA A 275 8.56 6.84 -13.15
CA ALA A 275 7.64 7.74 -12.45
C ALA A 275 6.55 6.97 -11.67
N LEU A 276 6.05 5.87 -12.23
CA LEU A 276 5.12 4.97 -11.54
C LEU A 276 5.79 4.32 -10.33
N ALA A 277 7.02 3.82 -10.46
CA ALA A 277 7.75 3.20 -9.37
C ALA A 277 7.98 4.16 -8.19
N GLU A 278 8.30 5.42 -8.46
CA GLU A 278 8.42 6.46 -7.44
C GLU A 278 7.08 6.72 -6.73
N ALA A 279 6.00 6.90 -7.49
CA ALA A 279 4.68 7.14 -6.92
C ALA A 279 4.18 5.97 -6.06
N VAL A 280 4.41 4.73 -6.52
CA VAL A 280 4.07 3.51 -5.77
C VAL A 280 4.92 3.43 -4.50
N ARG A 281 6.22 3.75 -4.57
CA ARG A 281 7.12 3.77 -3.42
C ARG A 281 6.66 4.77 -2.37
N GLU A 282 6.41 6.02 -2.74
CA GLU A 282 5.93 7.06 -1.81
C GLU A 282 4.63 6.65 -1.11
N GLN A 283 3.69 6.08 -1.88
CA GLN A 283 2.41 5.61 -1.35
C GLN A 283 2.59 4.53 -0.27
N TRP A 284 3.37 3.48 -0.58
CA TRP A 284 3.50 2.33 0.31
C TRP A 284 4.53 2.52 1.42
N GLU A 285 5.55 3.37 1.24
CA GLU A 285 6.43 3.79 2.33
C GLU A 285 5.66 4.63 3.35
N SER A 286 4.80 5.54 2.90
CA SER A 286 3.90 6.28 3.78
C SER A 286 2.97 5.32 4.54
N GLU A 287 2.31 4.39 3.86
CA GLU A 287 1.45 3.40 4.52
C GLU A 287 2.26 2.52 5.51
N ARG A 288 3.45 2.02 5.11
CA ARG A 288 4.36 1.25 5.96
C ARG A 288 4.75 2.06 7.20
N HIS A 289 5.06 3.34 7.07
CA HIS A 289 5.42 4.21 8.19
C HIS A 289 4.26 4.42 9.17
N HIS A 290 3.03 4.51 8.67
CA HIS A 290 1.83 4.50 9.51
C HIS A 290 1.58 3.12 10.16
N ARG A 291 2.03 2.02 9.55
CA ARG A 291 1.99 0.66 10.12
C ARG A 291 3.11 0.41 11.15
N HIS A 292 4.27 1.05 11.01
CA HIS A 292 5.44 0.86 11.89
C HIS A 292 5.12 1.16 13.36
N ARG A 293 4.21 2.09 13.67
CA ARG A 293 3.72 2.29 15.05
C ARG A 293 3.03 1.08 15.67
N SER A 294 2.62 0.10 14.88
CA SER A 294 2.02 -1.17 15.33
C SER A 294 2.96 -2.36 15.14
N ASN A 295 4.07 -2.20 14.41
CA ASN A 295 5.04 -3.26 14.09
C ASN A 295 6.46 -3.01 14.67
N ASP A 296 6.73 -1.91 15.36
CA ASP A 296 8.00 -1.63 16.08
C ASP A 296 8.29 -2.74 17.14
N PRO A 297 9.47 -3.37 17.20
CA PRO A 297 10.73 -3.03 16.50
C PRO A 297 10.91 -3.60 15.10
N PHE A 298 10.18 -4.65 14.72
CA PHE A 298 10.21 -5.22 13.36
C PHE A 298 8.89 -5.95 13.03
N PRO A 299 8.50 -6.10 11.76
CA PRO A 299 7.30 -6.87 11.41
C PRO A 299 7.32 -8.27 12.01
N LEU A 300 6.20 -8.73 12.59
CA LEU A 300 6.08 -10.09 13.12
C LEU A 300 6.50 -11.12 12.05
N PRO A 301 7.31 -12.14 12.41
CA PRO A 301 7.76 -13.14 11.47
C PRO A 301 6.56 -13.96 10.98
N VAL A 302 6.27 -13.89 9.69
CA VAL A 302 5.23 -14.71 9.07
C VAL A 302 5.95 -15.80 8.28
N HIS A 303 5.72 -17.05 8.67
CA HIS A 303 6.24 -18.23 8.00
C HIS A 303 5.20 -18.80 7.03
N TRP A 304 5.64 -19.62 6.07
CA TRP A 304 4.76 -20.37 5.19
C TRP A 304 5.37 -21.68 4.74
N ASP A 305 4.47 -22.60 4.37
CA ASP A 305 4.79 -23.85 3.70
C ASP A 305 4.06 -23.90 2.34
N ASN A 306 4.40 -24.89 1.52
CA ASN A 306 3.71 -25.20 0.28
C ASN A 306 2.24 -25.51 0.54
N ALA A 307 1.36 -24.95 -0.28
CA ALA A 307 -0.06 -25.27 -0.20
C ALA A 307 -0.32 -26.73 -0.68
N PRO A 308 -1.48 -27.32 -0.35
CA PRO A 308 -1.88 -28.60 -0.92
C PRO A 308 -1.90 -28.59 -2.46
N ALA A 309 -1.41 -29.67 -3.08
CA ALA A 309 -1.28 -29.79 -4.55
C ALA A 309 -2.59 -29.54 -5.32
N ALA A 310 -3.76 -29.79 -4.70
CA ALA A 310 -5.07 -29.54 -5.30
C ALA A 310 -5.38 -28.04 -5.53
N LEU A 311 -4.65 -27.13 -4.86
CA LEU A 311 -4.85 -25.68 -4.96
C LEU A 311 -3.94 -25.01 -6.01
N MET A 312 -3.02 -25.78 -6.60
CA MET A 312 -2.04 -25.32 -7.58
C MET A 312 -2.18 -26.06 -8.91
N ASP A 313 -1.56 -25.53 -9.96
CA ASP A 313 -1.43 -26.26 -11.23
C ASP A 313 -0.33 -27.33 -11.12
N HIS A 314 -0.26 -28.24 -12.09
CA HIS A 314 0.78 -29.25 -12.13
C HIS A 314 2.19 -28.63 -12.14
N GLY A 315 3.12 -29.19 -11.36
CA GLY A 315 4.51 -28.71 -11.26
C GLY A 315 5.22 -28.56 -12.60
N SER A 316 4.91 -29.44 -13.57
CA SER A 316 5.42 -29.35 -14.95
C SER A 316 4.92 -28.09 -15.68
N ASN A 317 3.66 -27.70 -15.49
CA ASN A 317 3.10 -26.47 -16.08
C ASN A 317 3.72 -25.22 -15.46
N ILE A 318 3.97 -25.25 -14.14
CA ILE A 318 4.59 -24.17 -13.38
C ILE A 318 6.03 -23.93 -13.85
N GLN A 319 6.80 -25.01 -14.04
CA GLN A 319 8.22 -24.94 -14.43
C GLN A 319 8.44 -24.82 -15.95
N ASN A 320 7.37 -24.92 -16.76
CA ASN A 320 7.45 -25.06 -18.21
C ASN A 320 8.26 -26.28 -18.67
N LEU A 321 8.23 -27.36 -17.89
CA LEU A 321 8.95 -28.61 -18.14
C LEU A 321 8.02 -29.70 -18.65
N ARG A 322 8.57 -30.74 -19.28
CA ARG A 322 7.78 -31.96 -19.54
C ARG A 322 7.43 -32.62 -18.21
N GLN A 323 6.34 -33.38 -18.17
CA GLN A 323 5.93 -34.11 -16.95
C GLN A 323 7.03 -35.03 -16.40
N THR A 324 7.88 -35.57 -17.29
CA THR A 324 9.02 -36.44 -16.95
C THR A 324 10.22 -35.70 -16.36
N GLU A 325 10.28 -34.37 -16.47
CA GLU A 325 11.42 -33.52 -16.10
C GLU A 325 11.14 -32.68 -14.84
N HIS A 326 9.96 -32.81 -14.24
CA HIS A 326 9.55 -31.99 -13.10
C HIS A 326 10.43 -32.24 -11.86
N LEU A 327 10.81 -31.17 -11.19
CA LEU A 327 11.47 -31.22 -9.88
C LEU A 327 10.47 -30.78 -8.79
N PRO A 328 10.51 -31.33 -7.57
CA PRO A 328 9.77 -30.78 -6.45
C PRO A 328 10.21 -29.33 -6.20
N LEU A 329 9.26 -28.39 -6.20
CA LEU A 329 9.51 -27.00 -5.82
C LEU A 329 9.28 -26.88 -4.32
N ASP A 330 10.35 -26.65 -3.56
CA ASP A 330 10.24 -26.28 -2.16
C ASP A 330 10.16 -24.74 -2.05
N LEU A 331 8.97 -24.23 -1.73
CA LEU A 331 8.71 -22.81 -1.54
C LEU A 331 8.55 -22.45 -0.05
N THR A 332 9.02 -23.29 0.87
CA THR A 332 9.01 -22.99 2.31
C THR A 332 9.83 -21.74 2.62
N GLY A 333 9.36 -20.91 3.55
CA GLY A 333 10.06 -19.67 3.84
C GLY A 333 9.38 -18.74 4.83
N ASP A 334 9.92 -17.53 4.92
CA ASP A 334 9.41 -16.46 5.78
C ASP A 334 9.36 -15.11 5.06
N LEU A 335 8.61 -14.17 5.64
CA LEU A 335 8.33 -12.83 5.09
C LEU A 335 9.54 -12.11 4.49
N ARG A 336 10.75 -12.35 5.01
CA ARG A 336 11.99 -11.68 4.57
C ARG A 336 12.45 -12.13 3.18
N ILE A 337 12.07 -13.34 2.76
CA ILE A 337 12.47 -13.94 1.48
C ILE A 337 11.33 -14.03 0.46
N VAL A 338 10.20 -13.36 0.70
CA VAL A 338 9.02 -13.44 -0.20
C VAL A 338 9.34 -13.06 -1.65
N ALA A 339 10.18 -12.05 -1.85
CA ALA A 339 10.61 -11.62 -3.18
C ALA A 339 11.51 -12.67 -3.85
N ASP A 340 12.39 -13.29 -3.08
CA ASP A 340 13.27 -14.35 -3.56
C ASP A 340 12.45 -15.56 -3.97
N ILE A 341 11.47 -16.00 -3.16
CA ILE A 341 10.61 -17.14 -3.49
C ILE A 341 9.78 -16.87 -4.75
N PHE A 342 9.26 -15.65 -4.92
CA PHE A 342 8.57 -15.27 -6.14
C PHE A 342 9.47 -15.42 -7.38
N ASP A 343 10.75 -15.07 -7.26
CA ASP A 343 11.71 -15.24 -8.36
C ASP A 343 12.07 -16.72 -8.61
N HIS A 344 11.97 -17.60 -7.61
CA HIS A 344 12.16 -19.05 -7.77
C HIS A 344 11.00 -19.74 -8.50
N VAL A 345 9.83 -19.09 -8.61
CA VAL A 345 8.69 -19.62 -9.35
C VAL A 345 8.86 -19.30 -10.85
N PRO A 346 9.16 -20.27 -11.74
CA PRO A 346 9.54 -19.97 -13.12
C PRO A 346 8.42 -19.34 -13.96
N SER A 347 7.16 -19.60 -13.58
CA SER A 347 5.99 -18.98 -14.19
C SER A 347 5.77 -17.53 -13.78
N GLY A 348 6.40 -17.08 -12.69
CA GLY A 348 6.16 -15.78 -12.06
C GLY A 348 4.74 -15.62 -11.50
N ARG A 349 4.06 -16.72 -11.14
CA ARG A 349 2.68 -16.73 -10.65
C ARG A 349 2.62 -17.40 -9.29
N LEU A 350 2.35 -16.62 -8.26
CA LEU A 350 2.32 -17.08 -6.88
C LEU A 350 0.98 -16.72 -6.23
N VAL A 351 0.38 -17.69 -5.55
CA VAL A 351 -0.79 -17.50 -4.69
C VAL A 351 -0.35 -17.63 -3.25
N VAL A 352 -0.69 -16.66 -2.41
CA VAL A 352 -0.41 -16.67 -0.97
C VAL A 352 -1.72 -16.80 -0.22
N LEU A 353 -1.90 -17.94 0.44
CA LEU A 353 -3.10 -18.29 1.17
C LEU A 353 -2.85 -18.09 2.67
N GLY A 354 -3.70 -17.35 3.35
CA GLY A 354 -3.54 -17.15 4.79
C GLY A 354 -4.84 -16.83 5.47
N GLN A 355 -4.98 -17.24 6.73
CA GLN A 355 -6.19 -17.00 7.52
C GLN A 355 -6.47 -15.50 7.71
N ALA A 356 -7.67 -15.17 8.21
CA ALA A 356 -8.00 -13.80 8.59
C ALA A 356 -6.99 -13.30 9.65
N GLY A 357 -6.39 -12.14 9.42
CA GLY A 357 -5.38 -11.59 10.35
C GLY A 357 -3.97 -12.18 10.22
N ALA A 358 -3.71 -13.12 9.29
CA ALA A 358 -2.40 -13.73 9.05
C ALA A 358 -1.32 -12.79 8.46
N GLY A 359 -1.63 -11.51 8.24
CA GLY A 359 -0.66 -10.54 7.72
C GLY A 359 -0.54 -10.44 6.19
N LYS A 360 -1.47 -11.03 5.41
CA LYS A 360 -1.48 -10.98 3.92
C LYS A 360 -1.20 -9.59 3.33
N THR A 361 -1.91 -8.56 3.77
CA THR A 361 -1.68 -7.19 3.28
C THR A 361 -0.33 -6.62 3.73
N VAL A 362 0.20 -7.01 4.89
CA VAL A 362 1.56 -6.61 5.31
C VAL A 362 2.58 -7.27 4.39
N LEU A 363 2.39 -8.56 4.08
CA LEU A 363 3.21 -9.28 3.11
C LEU A 363 3.14 -8.64 1.72
N ALA A 364 1.97 -8.23 1.25
CA ALA A 364 1.83 -7.54 -0.03
C ALA A 364 2.64 -6.22 -0.08
N ILE A 365 2.58 -5.42 0.99
CA ILE A 365 3.30 -4.15 1.08
C ILE A 365 4.81 -4.38 1.15
N GLU A 366 5.27 -5.28 2.01
CA GLU A 366 6.69 -5.62 2.11
C GLU A 366 7.18 -6.23 0.79
N PHE A 367 6.39 -7.06 0.11
CA PHE A 367 6.70 -7.58 -1.22
C PHE A 367 6.84 -6.46 -2.26
N VAL A 368 5.91 -5.50 -2.31
CA VAL A 368 5.99 -4.36 -3.23
C VAL A 368 7.24 -3.53 -2.96
N LEU A 369 7.47 -3.12 -1.71
CA LEU A 369 8.64 -2.29 -1.36
C LEU A 369 9.94 -3.05 -1.60
N THR A 370 9.96 -4.35 -1.29
CA THR A 370 11.08 -5.25 -1.57
C THR A 370 11.20 -5.58 -3.05
N LEU A 371 10.24 -5.25 -3.93
CA LEU A 371 10.32 -5.38 -5.40
C LEU A 371 10.38 -4.05 -6.19
N LEU A 372 10.27 -2.89 -5.55
CA LEU A 372 10.55 -1.57 -6.16
C LEU A 372 12.05 -1.21 -6.15
N ASP A 373 12.78 -1.50 -7.23
CA ASP A 373 14.18 -1.09 -7.43
C ASP A 373 14.22 -0.02 -8.53
N PRO A 374 14.88 1.14 -8.33
CA PRO A 374 15.03 2.16 -9.37
C PRO A 374 15.63 1.63 -10.69
N ALA A 375 16.45 0.59 -10.64
CA ALA A 375 17.04 -0.03 -11.84
C ALA A 375 16.10 -1.05 -12.52
N SER A 376 15.04 -1.50 -11.84
CA SER A 376 14.07 -2.44 -12.37
C SER A 376 12.92 -1.70 -13.05
N LEU A 377 12.75 -1.97 -14.35
CA LEU A 377 11.60 -1.46 -15.12
C LEU A 377 10.30 -2.25 -14.84
N ARG A 378 10.33 -3.25 -13.95
CA ARG A 378 9.15 -4.01 -13.51
C ARG A 378 8.66 -3.46 -12.18
N VAL A 379 7.53 -2.78 -12.22
CA VAL A 379 6.91 -2.07 -11.09
C VAL A 379 5.79 -2.93 -10.47
N PRO A 380 5.94 -3.44 -9.25
CA PRO A 380 4.87 -4.15 -8.54
C PRO A 380 3.80 -3.16 -8.07
N VAL A 381 2.52 -3.44 -8.34
CA VAL A 381 1.40 -2.57 -7.95
C VAL A 381 0.32 -3.41 -7.28
N ILE A 382 -0.14 -2.98 -6.10
CA ILE A 382 -1.24 -3.62 -5.37
C ILE A 382 -2.59 -3.17 -5.94
N PHE A 383 -3.43 -4.14 -6.27
CA PHE A 383 -4.80 -3.97 -6.73
C PHE A 383 -5.76 -4.68 -5.78
N SER A 384 -6.82 -4.01 -5.35
CA SER A 384 -7.86 -4.58 -4.50
C SER A 384 -8.96 -5.20 -5.36
N LEU A 385 -9.09 -6.53 -5.30
CA LEU A 385 -10.03 -7.28 -6.14
C LEU A 385 -11.52 -7.02 -5.89
N PRO A 386 -12.01 -6.64 -4.69
CA PRO A 386 -13.42 -6.33 -4.49
C PRO A 386 -13.97 -5.20 -5.38
N GLY A 387 -13.08 -4.40 -5.99
CA GLY A 387 -13.45 -3.39 -7.00
C GLY A 387 -13.65 -3.92 -8.42
N TRP A 388 -13.39 -5.22 -8.66
CA TRP A 388 -13.56 -5.87 -9.95
C TRP A 388 -14.86 -6.67 -10.00
N ASP A 389 -15.64 -6.46 -11.06
CA ASP A 389 -16.78 -7.30 -11.39
C ASP A 389 -16.47 -8.11 -12.68
N PRO A 390 -16.13 -9.40 -12.55
CA PRO A 390 -15.80 -10.26 -13.69
C PRO A 390 -16.96 -10.45 -14.67
N ALA A 391 -18.21 -10.30 -14.22
CA ALA A 391 -19.39 -10.52 -15.05
C ALA A 391 -19.61 -9.35 -16.05
N SER A 392 -19.37 -8.12 -15.60
CA SER A 392 -19.46 -6.94 -16.47
C SER A 392 -18.17 -6.64 -17.24
N GLN A 393 -17.00 -6.93 -16.66
CA GLN A 393 -15.69 -6.72 -17.29
C GLN A 393 -14.82 -7.99 -17.21
N PRO A 394 -14.92 -8.92 -18.18
CA PRO A 394 -14.21 -10.20 -18.12
C PRO A 394 -12.70 -10.09 -18.39
N SER A 395 -12.22 -8.96 -18.93
CA SER A 395 -10.79 -8.75 -19.22
C SER A 395 -10.08 -8.19 -17.99
N LEU A 396 -9.22 -9.00 -17.36
CA LEU A 396 -8.39 -8.57 -16.23
C LEU A 396 -7.45 -7.42 -16.62
N HIS A 397 -6.80 -7.50 -17.79
CA HIS A 397 -5.90 -6.46 -18.29
C HIS A 397 -6.63 -5.12 -18.50
N GLY A 398 -7.88 -5.16 -18.96
CA GLY A 398 -8.71 -3.96 -19.11
C GLY A 398 -9.00 -3.31 -17.76
N TRP A 399 -9.43 -4.10 -16.78
CA TRP A 399 -9.67 -3.62 -15.42
C TRP A 399 -8.40 -3.06 -14.76
N LEU A 400 -7.27 -3.77 -14.85
CA LEU A 400 -5.98 -3.31 -14.31
C LEU A 400 -5.55 -1.96 -14.92
N ALA A 401 -5.77 -1.76 -16.23
CA ALA A 401 -5.45 -0.50 -16.89
C ALA A 401 -6.31 0.65 -16.35
N GLU A 402 -7.61 0.41 -16.17
CA GLU A 402 -8.53 1.38 -15.58
C GLU A 402 -8.16 1.72 -14.14
N GLU A 403 -7.80 0.72 -13.33
CA GLU A 403 -7.36 0.91 -11.94
C GLU A 403 -6.02 1.66 -11.84
N LEU A 404 -5.07 1.42 -12.75
CA LEU A 404 -3.80 2.16 -12.80
C LEU A 404 -3.99 3.65 -13.11
N VAL A 405 -4.75 3.96 -14.17
CA VAL A 405 -5.09 5.35 -14.55
C VAL A 405 -5.86 6.06 -13.43
N ARG A 406 -6.63 5.29 -12.67
CA ARG A 406 -7.43 5.72 -11.55
C ARG A 406 -6.57 6.05 -10.32
N ALA A 407 -5.69 5.14 -9.92
CA ALA A 407 -4.88 5.28 -8.71
C ALA A 407 -3.74 6.32 -8.87
N TYR A 408 -3.17 6.46 -10.07
CA TYR A 408 -1.96 7.28 -10.30
C TYR A 408 -2.23 8.45 -11.25
N PRO A 409 -2.34 9.71 -10.74
CA PRO A 409 -2.59 10.89 -11.56
C PRO A 409 -1.55 11.14 -12.68
N ALA A 410 -0.30 10.73 -12.46
CA ALA A 410 0.75 10.82 -13.47
C ALA A 410 0.44 9.96 -14.71
N LEU A 411 -0.07 8.74 -14.50
CA LEU A 411 -0.50 7.85 -15.59
C LEU A 411 -1.70 8.43 -16.34
N GLN A 412 -2.62 9.10 -15.64
CA GLN A 412 -3.73 9.79 -16.29
C GLN A 412 -3.26 10.87 -17.26
N GLN A 413 -2.20 11.61 -16.92
CA GLN A 413 -1.62 12.62 -17.81
C GLN A 413 -0.85 11.97 -18.97
N ALA A 414 -0.11 10.89 -18.70
CA ALA A 414 0.60 10.13 -19.74
C ALA A 414 -0.38 9.56 -20.78
N GLU A 415 -1.46 8.93 -20.34
CA GLU A 415 -2.51 8.36 -21.20
C GLU A 415 -3.21 9.42 -22.06
N LYS A 416 -3.38 10.65 -21.54
CA LYS A 416 -3.91 11.80 -22.31
C LYS A 416 -2.96 12.27 -23.41
N ARG A 417 -1.65 12.22 -23.16
CA ARG A 417 -0.62 12.64 -24.12
C ARG A 417 -0.34 11.55 -25.17
N SER A 418 -0.44 10.29 -24.76
CA SER A 418 -0.15 9.13 -25.59
C SER A 418 -1.16 8.04 -25.23
N PRO A 419 -2.19 7.84 -26.07
CA PRO A 419 -3.17 6.77 -25.88
C PRO A 419 -2.49 5.39 -25.82
N ASP A 420 -3.06 4.47 -25.06
CA ASP A 420 -2.61 3.08 -24.88
C ASP A 420 -1.28 2.89 -24.13
N VAL A 421 -0.69 3.94 -23.53
CA VAL A 421 0.53 3.82 -22.72
C VAL A 421 0.34 2.83 -21.57
N VAL A 422 -0.76 2.94 -20.82
CA VAL A 422 -1.00 2.08 -19.66
C VAL A 422 -1.28 0.63 -20.07
N SER A 423 -2.09 0.44 -21.12
CA SER A 423 -2.30 -0.88 -21.71
C SER A 423 -0.96 -1.50 -22.13
N ARG A 424 -0.09 -0.69 -22.74
CA ARG A 424 1.25 -1.14 -23.12
C ARG A 424 2.12 -1.52 -21.93
N LEU A 425 2.16 -0.74 -20.85
CA LEU A 425 2.91 -1.08 -19.63
C LEU A 425 2.52 -2.46 -19.08
N LEU A 426 1.23 -2.79 -19.10
CA LEU A 426 0.73 -4.12 -18.72
C LEU A 426 1.17 -5.19 -19.73
N THR A 427 0.99 -4.94 -21.04
CA THR A 427 1.34 -5.91 -22.08
C THR A 427 2.85 -6.19 -22.20
N THR A 428 3.70 -5.21 -21.86
CA THR A 428 5.17 -5.31 -21.91
C THR A 428 5.79 -5.79 -20.59
N ARG A 429 4.96 -6.16 -19.60
CA ARG A 429 5.39 -6.66 -18.28
C ARG A 429 6.19 -5.64 -17.46
N ARG A 430 5.99 -4.35 -17.72
CA ARG A 430 6.52 -3.25 -16.90
C ARG A 430 5.73 -3.08 -15.60
N VAL A 431 4.52 -3.63 -15.51
CA VAL A 431 3.73 -3.72 -14.27
C VAL A 431 3.61 -5.17 -13.83
N LEU A 432 3.90 -5.44 -12.56
CA LEU A 432 3.63 -6.71 -11.88
C LEU A 432 2.38 -6.56 -10.99
N PRO A 433 1.24 -7.17 -11.35
CA PRO A 433 0.03 -7.10 -10.53
C PRO A 433 0.18 -7.89 -9.23
N VAL A 434 -0.10 -7.23 -8.10
CA VAL A 434 -0.28 -7.83 -6.78
C VAL A 434 -1.77 -7.73 -6.44
N LEU A 435 -2.50 -8.81 -6.62
CA LEU A 435 -3.94 -8.90 -6.44
C LEU A 435 -4.24 -9.24 -4.98
N ASP A 436 -4.64 -8.25 -4.18
CA ASP A 436 -5.00 -8.43 -2.77
C ASP A 436 -6.52 -8.60 -2.60
N ASP A 437 -6.91 -9.24 -1.50
CA ASP A 437 -8.30 -9.37 -1.04
C ASP A 437 -9.24 -10.14 -2.00
N PHE A 438 -8.77 -11.26 -2.57
CA PHE A 438 -9.63 -12.12 -3.40
C PHE A 438 -10.84 -12.65 -2.62
N ASP A 439 -10.68 -12.94 -1.33
CA ASP A 439 -11.76 -13.39 -0.44
C ASP A 439 -12.86 -12.33 -0.23
N GLY A 440 -12.55 -11.05 -0.46
CA GLY A 440 -13.52 -9.96 -0.41
C GLY A 440 -14.50 -9.90 -1.58
N LEU A 441 -14.27 -10.65 -2.67
CA LEU A 441 -15.25 -10.83 -3.74
C LEU A 441 -16.49 -11.57 -3.22
N ALA A 442 -17.67 -11.20 -3.74
CA ALA A 442 -18.91 -11.91 -3.45
C ALA A 442 -18.76 -13.41 -3.82
N PRO A 443 -19.26 -14.35 -2.99
CA PRO A 443 -19.07 -15.79 -3.20
C PRO A 443 -19.40 -16.26 -4.63
N GLU A 444 -20.42 -15.68 -5.25
CA GLU A 444 -20.91 -16.01 -6.58
C GLU A 444 -19.94 -15.57 -7.69
N LEU A 445 -19.17 -14.50 -7.45
CA LEU A 445 -18.23 -13.92 -8.41
C LEU A 445 -16.85 -14.57 -8.36
N ARG A 446 -16.47 -15.26 -7.28
CA ARG A 446 -15.13 -15.85 -7.12
C ARG A 446 -14.78 -16.89 -8.19
N PRO A 447 -15.65 -17.85 -8.55
CA PRO A 447 -15.35 -18.80 -9.63
C PRO A 447 -15.25 -18.12 -11.00
N GLU A 448 -16.05 -17.06 -11.22
CA GLU A 448 -16.00 -16.25 -12.43
C GLU A 448 -14.69 -15.47 -12.54
N ALA A 449 -14.22 -14.90 -11.43
CA ALA A 449 -12.93 -14.23 -11.33
C ALA A 449 -11.79 -15.18 -11.71
N ILE A 450 -11.74 -16.40 -11.15
CA ILE A 450 -10.72 -17.40 -11.51
C ILE A 450 -10.77 -17.75 -13.01
N ARG A 451 -11.97 -17.92 -13.57
CA ARG A 451 -12.15 -18.17 -15.01
C ARG A 451 -11.65 -17.00 -15.86
N ALA A 452 -12.01 -15.77 -15.50
CA ALA A 452 -11.62 -14.55 -16.19
C ALA A 452 -10.10 -14.28 -16.12
N ILE A 453 -9.48 -14.50 -14.96
CA ILE A 453 -8.01 -14.46 -14.80
C ILE A 453 -7.37 -15.49 -15.74
N ASN A 454 -7.80 -16.76 -15.68
CA ASN A 454 -7.26 -17.83 -16.52
C ASN A 454 -7.46 -17.63 -18.03
N ALA A 455 -8.46 -16.84 -18.43
CA ALA A 455 -8.72 -16.47 -19.82
C ALA A 455 -7.89 -15.26 -20.27
N SER A 456 -7.59 -14.33 -19.35
CA SER A 456 -6.87 -13.08 -19.64
C SER A 456 -5.34 -13.23 -19.62
N LEU A 457 -4.80 -14.25 -18.94
CA LEU A 457 -3.36 -14.46 -18.80
C LEU A 457 -2.68 -14.93 -20.09
N ARG A 458 -1.66 -14.21 -20.54
CA ARG A 458 -0.71 -14.64 -21.59
C ARG A 458 0.35 -15.56 -21.01
N GLN A 459 1.14 -16.25 -21.84
CA GLN A 459 2.15 -17.20 -21.35
C GLN A 459 3.21 -16.59 -20.42
N ALA A 460 3.57 -15.31 -20.61
CA ALA A 460 4.63 -14.63 -19.88
C ALA A 460 4.12 -13.68 -18.77
N ASP A 461 2.80 -13.61 -18.57
CA ASP A 461 2.21 -12.78 -17.51
C ASP A 461 2.47 -13.43 -16.15
N GLY A 462 2.90 -12.62 -15.19
CA GLY A 462 3.11 -13.01 -13.79
C GLY A 462 2.32 -12.12 -12.84
N PHE A 463 1.96 -12.65 -11.68
CA PHE A 463 1.18 -11.96 -10.65
C PHE A 463 1.42 -12.59 -9.28
N LEU A 464 1.16 -11.82 -8.22
CA LEU A 464 0.99 -12.31 -6.86
C LEU A 464 -0.50 -12.21 -6.50
N LEU A 465 -1.14 -13.26 -6.01
CA LEU A 465 -2.54 -13.22 -5.56
C LEU A 465 -2.64 -13.59 -4.09
N LEU A 466 -3.38 -12.83 -3.30
CA LEU A 466 -3.58 -13.05 -1.87
C LEU A 466 -5.05 -13.40 -1.60
N SER A 467 -5.27 -14.48 -0.86
CA SER A 467 -6.61 -14.95 -0.50
C SER A 467 -6.60 -15.66 0.84
N ARG A 468 -7.79 -15.90 1.40
CA ARG A 468 -7.97 -16.94 2.40
C ARG A 468 -8.00 -18.35 1.80
N PRO A 469 -7.58 -19.38 2.55
CA PRO A 469 -7.46 -20.74 2.03
C PRO A 469 -8.79 -21.36 1.63
N ASP A 470 -9.85 -21.18 2.43
CA ASP A 470 -11.14 -21.84 2.22
C ASP A 470 -11.88 -21.21 1.04
N GLU A 471 -11.96 -19.88 1.00
CA GLU A 471 -12.59 -19.13 -0.09
C GLU A 471 -11.89 -19.36 -1.44
N TYR A 472 -10.56 -19.53 -1.45
CA TYR A 472 -9.83 -19.89 -2.66
C TYR A 472 -10.07 -21.36 -3.06
N ARG A 473 -10.09 -22.28 -2.09
CA ARG A 473 -10.38 -23.70 -2.31
C ARG A 473 -11.75 -23.87 -2.96
N ASP A 474 -12.77 -23.21 -2.43
CA ASP A 474 -14.14 -23.28 -2.95
C ASP A 474 -14.21 -22.74 -4.39
N ALA A 475 -13.54 -21.62 -4.65
CA ALA A 475 -13.48 -21.02 -5.99
C ALA A 475 -12.74 -21.93 -7.00
N VAL A 476 -11.66 -22.57 -6.57
CA VAL A 476 -10.89 -23.54 -7.39
C VAL A 476 -11.69 -24.81 -7.64
N ALA A 477 -12.40 -25.32 -6.64
CA ALA A 477 -13.24 -26.51 -6.75
C ALA A 477 -14.42 -26.30 -7.73
N ALA A 478 -15.05 -25.12 -7.70
CA ALA A 478 -16.10 -24.72 -8.65
C ALA A 478 -15.57 -24.36 -10.05
N ALA A 479 -14.25 -24.19 -10.20
CA ALA A 479 -13.61 -23.88 -11.46
C ALA A 479 -12.41 -24.81 -11.71
N ARG A 480 -11.21 -24.25 -11.78
CA ARG A 480 -9.94 -24.96 -11.89
C ARG A 480 -8.83 -24.08 -11.31
N PRO A 481 -7.71 -24.65 -10.83
CA PRO A 481 -6.59 -23.86 -10.34
C PRO A 481 -6.11 -22.81 -11.36
N LEU A 482 -5.48 -21.75 -10.87
CA LEU A 482 -4.87 -20.74 -11.72
C LEU A 482 -3.73 -21.35 -12.54
N LYS A 483 -3.77 -21.16 -13.87
CA LYS A 483 -2.82 -21.75 -14.81
C LYS A 483 -1.39 -21.36 -14.45
N LYS A 484 -0.52 -22.36 -14.34
CA LYS A 484 0.91 -22.25 -13.98
C LYS A 484 1.17 -21.55 -12.64
N ALA A 485 0.18 -21.46 -11.75
CA ALA A 485 0.38 -20.81 -10.45
C ALA A 485 0.83 -21.81 -9.40
N SER A 486 1.87 -21.45 -8.64
CA SER A 486 2.21 -22.10 -7.36
C SER A 486 1.41 -21.45 -6.23
N ALA A 487 1.22 -22.17 -5.13
CA ALA A 487 0.54 -21.66 -3.95
C ALA A 487 1.33 -21.98 -2.66
N VAL A 488 1.41 -21.02 -1.75
CA VAL A 488 1.97 -21.16 -0.39
C VAL A 488 0.90 -20.81 0.65
N CYS A 489 0.98 -21.44 1.81
CA CYS A 489 0.07 -21.25 2.93
C CYS A 489 0.82 -20.61 4.10
N LEU A 490 0.38 -19.43 4.53
CA LEU A 490 0.88 -18.75 5.73
C LEU A 490 0.57 -19.59 6.96
N GLU A 491 1.59 -19.86 7.75
CA GLU A 491 1.49 -20.62 8.98
C GLU A 491 1.05 -19.75 10.17
N PRO A 492 0.37 -20.34 11.16
CA PRO A 492 0.13 -19.68 12.44
C PRO A 492 1.44 -19.30 13.15
N LEU A 493 1.42 -18.21 13.91
CA LEU A 493 2.56 -17.84 14.76
C LEU A 493 2.80 -18.90 15.84
N THR A 494 4.07 -19.20 16.06
CA THR A 494 4.54 -20.09 17.13
C THR A 494 4.71 -19.33 18.45
N VAL A 495 4.90 -20.05 19.55
CA VAL A 495 5.14 -19.43 20.85
C VAL A 495 6.45 -18.66 20.86
N GLU A 496 7.44 -19.19 20.17
CA GLU A 496 8.76 -18.64 20.00
C GLU A 496 8.69 -17.30 19.24
N ASP A 497 7.89 -17.22 18.17
CA ASP A 497 7.73 -16.01 17.36
C ASP A 497 7.28 -14.79 18.20
N TYR A 498 6.23 -14.95 19.02
CA TYR A 498 5.74 -13.85 19.84
C TYR A 498 6.53 -13.67 21.15
N ALA A 499 7.20 -14.71 21.65
CA ALA A 499 8.07 -14.59 22.82
C ALA A 499 9.37 -13.84 22.50
N ASP A 500 9.88 -13.91 21.27
CA ASP A 500 11.01 -13.11 20.81
C ASP A 500 10.56 -11.67 20.47
N TYR A 501 9.30 -11.47 20.11
CA TYR A 501 8.76 -10.17 19.70
C TYR A 501 8.29 -9.28 20.85
N LEU A 502 7.42 -9.79 21.72
CA LEU A 502 6.70 -8.98 22.72
C LEU A 502 7.63 -8.29 23.73
N PRO A 503 8.68 -8.93 24.29
CA PRO A 503 9.61 -8.26 25.20
C PRO A 503 10.37 -7.12 24.54
N LEU A 504 10.72 -7.23 23.25
CA LEU A 504 11.44 -6.17 22.53
C LEU A 504 10.57 -4.93 22.27
N SER A 505 9.24 -5.08 22.35
CA SER A 505 8.28 -3.99 22.21
C SER A 505 7.96 -3.26 23.53
N ALA A 506 8.36 -3.84 24.68
CA ALA A 506 8.00 -3.32 26.00
C ALA A 506 9.18 -2.56 26.66
N VAL A 507 8.85 -1.65 27.57
CA VAL A 507 9.86 -0.95 28.37
C VAL A 507 10.50 -1.94 29.34
N LYS A 508 11.84 -1.96 29.38
CA LYS A 508 12.61 -2.75 30.36
C LYS A 508 12.33 -2.26 31.78
N GLU A 509 12.15 -3.17 32.72
CA GLU A 509 12.07 -2.81 34.14
C GLU A 509 13.45 -2.31 34.64
N ASP A 510 13.44 -1.38 35.60
CA ASP A 510 14.59 -0.60 36.09
C ASP A 510 15.91 -1.40 36.16
N GLY A 511 16.77 -1.20 35.16
CA GLY A 511 18.15 -1.74 35.11
C GLY A 511 18.30 -3.20 34.67
N GLY A 512 17.21 -3.91 34.32
CA GLY A 512 17.23 -5.34 33.97
C GLY A 512 17.04 -5.65 32.47
N SER A 513 17.14 -6.94 32.11
CA SER A 513 16.78 -7.47 30.79
C SER A 513 15.32 -7.91 30.69
N ARG A 514 14.57 -7.86 31.79
CA ARG A 514 13.22 -8.40 31.92
C ARG A 514 12.14 -7.35 31.64
N THR A 515 10.97 -7.84 31.21
CA THR A 515 9.81 -7.02 30.83
C THR A 515 8.52 -7.54 31.48
N LEU A 516 7.46 -6.71 31.47
CA LEU A 516 6.13 -7.10 31.95
C LEU A 516 5.54 -8.32 31.22
N TRP A 517 6.05 -8.66 30.03
CA TRP A 517 5.62 -9.85 29.29
C TRP A 517 6.26 -11.15 29.78
N ASP A 518 7.40 -11.09 30.46
CA ASP A 518 8.14 -12.30 30.84
C ASP A 518 7.35 -13.24 31.75
N PRO A 519 6.62 -12.79 32.79
CA PRO A 519 5.81 -13.68 33.62
C PRO A 519 4.71 -14.39 32.83
N VAL A 520 4.13 -13.72 31.84
CA VAL A 520 3.09 -14.28 30.96
C VAL A 520 3.70 -15.34 30.05
N LEU A 521 4.84 -15.04 29.43
CA LEU A 521 5.55 -15.97 28.55
C LEU A 521 6.09 -17.18 29.31
N ASP A 522 6.63 -16.98 30.51
CA ASP A 522 7.08 -18.06 31.40
C ASP A 522 5.92 -18.99 31.76
N ARG A 523 4.73 -18.43 32.04
CA ARG A 523 3.53 -19.23 32.32
C ARG A 523 3.05 -20.01 31.10
N ILE A 524 3.05 -19.42 29.92
CA ILE A 524 2.70 -20.11 28.66
C ILE A 524 3.64 -21.28 28.39
N ARG A 525 4.94 -21.12 28.70
CA ARG A 525 5.96 -22.17 28.54
C ARG A 525 5.85 -23.27 29.61
N ALA A 526 5.54 -22.91 30.85
CA ALA A 526 5.52 -23.83 31.98
C ALA A 526 4.27 -24.72 32.06
N ASP A 527 3.09 -24.18 31.71
CA ASP A 527 1.82 -24.89 31.83
C ASP A 527 0.89 -24.62 30.65
N GLY A 528 1.21 -25.25 29.53
CA GLY A 528 0.44 -25.13 28.28
C GLY A 528 -0.95 -25.78 28.30
N SER A 529 -1.32 -26.45 29.40
CA SER A 529 -2.58 -27.21 29.53
C SER A 529 -3.68 -26.44 30.28
N ALA A 530 -3.34 -25.33 30.93
CA ALA A 530 -4.32 -24.47 31.58
C ALA A 530 -5.25 -23.83 30.54
N ALA A 531 -6.56 -23.81 30.82
CA ALA A 531 -7.57 -23.31 29.89
C ALA A 531 -7.32 -21.85 29.48
N GLU A 532 -6.86 -21.00 30.40
CA GLU A 532 -6.54 -19.60 30.10
C GLU A 532 -5.32 -19.47 29.16
N VAL A 533 -4.35 -20.38 29.26
CA VAL A 533 -3.16 -20.41 28.41
C VAL A 533 -3.51 -20.91 27.01
N GLU A 534 -4.40 -21.89 26.89
CA GLU A 534 -4.89 -22.39 25.60
C GLU A 534 -5.63 -21.29 24.83
N VAL A 535 -6.54 -20.57 25.49
CA VAL A 535 -7.26 -19.43 24.91
C VAL A 535 -6.30 -18.34 24.41
N LEU A 536 -5.28 -18.01 25.22
CA LEU A 536 -4.29 -16.99 24.85
C LEU A 536 -3.42 -17.45 23.67
N ARG A 537 -2.97 -18.71 23.66
CA ARG A 537 -2.23 -19.31 22.54
C ARG A 537 -3.04 -19.26 21.26
N GLU A 538 -4.33 -19.63 21.34
CA GLU A 538 -5.22 -19.64 20.19
C GLU A 538 -5.39 -18.24 19.59
N ALA A 539 -5.54 -17.20 20.43
CA ALA A 539 -5.61 -15.81 19.96
C ALA A 539 -4.28 -15.33 19.35
N PHE A 540 -3.14 -15.76 19.90
CA PHE A 540 -1.80 -15.34 19.48
C PHE A 540 -1.27 -16.11 18.26
N THR A 541 -2.03 -17.09 17.75
CA THR A 541 -1.75 -17.73 16.44
C THR A 541 -1.75 -16.75 15.27
N THR A 542 -2.36 -15.57 15.41
CA THR A 542 -2.43 -14.56 14.34
C THR A 542 -1.60 -13.33 14.69
N PRO A 543 -0.87 -12.75 13.71
CA PRO A 543 -0.20 -11.47 13.89
C PRO A 543 -1.12 -10.34 14.37
N LEU A 544 -2.40 -10.38 13.99
CA LEU A 544 -3.39 -9.43 14.48
C LEU A 544 -3.53 -9.49 16.00
N GLY A 545 -3.74 -10.68 16.59
CA GLY A 545 -3.91 -10.84 18.04
C GLY A 545 -2.72 -10.32 18.83
N VAL A 546 -1.50 -10.68 18.40
CA VAL A 546 -0.24 -10.22 19.02
C VAL A 546 -0.09 -8.69 18.89
N SER A 547 -0.39 -8.12 17.71
CA SER A 547 -0.29 -6.67 17.50
C SER A 547 -1.32 -5.86 18.32
N LEU A 548 -2.53 -6.38 18.52
CA LEU A 548 -3.54 -5.77 19.38
C LEU A 548 -3.10 -5.78 20.84
N ALA A 549 -2.63 -6.93 21.33
CA ALA A 549 -2.16 -7.09 22.70
C ALA A 549 -0.95 -6.18 22.98
N ARG A 550 0.05 -6.20 22.11
CA ARG A 550 1.21 -5.30 22.15
C ARG A 550 0.79 -3.83 22.25
N ARG A 551 -0.18 -3.41 21.44
CA ARG A 551 -0.62 -2.02 21.43
C ARG A 551 -1.36 -1.59 22.71
N ILE A 552 -2.00 -2.53 23.40
CA ILE A 552 -2.71 -2.27 24.65
C ILE A 552 -1.75 -2.25 25.84
N TYR A 553 -0.82 -3.21 25.91
CA TYR A 553 0.02 -3.42 27.10
C TYR A 553 1.43 -2.83 26.96
N SER A 554 2.02 -2.78 25.77
CA SER A 554 3.36 -2.21 25.54
C SER A 554 3.31 -0.72 25.17
N ASP A 555 2.44 -0.33 24.24
CA ASP A 555 2.36 1.06 23.72
C ASP A 555 1.36 1.96 24.49
N GLY A 556 0.81 1.49 25.61
CA GLY A 556 -0.21 2.17 26.41
C GLY A 556 0.27 3.50 27.04
N ASP A 557 -0.63 4.21 27.75
CA ASP A 557 -0.22 5.44 28.45
C ASP A 557 0.83 5.10 29.51
N ALA A 558 2.06 5.60 29.33
CA ALA A 558 3.17 5.40 30.27
C ALA A 558 2.84 5.86 31.70
N ARG A 559 1.79 6.69 31.89
CA ARG A 559 1.30 7.12 33.21
C ARG A 559 0.32 6.16 33.86
N SER A 560 -0.23 5.20 33.12
CA SER A 560 -1.12 4.15 33.62
C SER A 560 -0.89 2.85 32.83
N PRO A 561 0.29 2.22 32.99
CA PRO A 561 0.60 0.97 32.32
C PRO A 561 -0.41 -0.11 32.71
N ARG A 562 -0.88 -0.90 31.73
CA ARG A 562 -1.72 -2.08 31.96
C ARG A 562 -0.82 -3.30 32.08
N ASP A 563 -1.11 -4.16 33.04
CA ASP A 563 -0.35 -5.40 33.26
C ASP A 563 -0.87 -6.52 32.34
N PRO A 564 -0.04 -7.09 31.44
CA PRO A 564 -0.44 -8.20 30.57
C PRO A 564 -0.77 -9.48 31.33
N ALA A 565 -0.38 -9.63 32.61
CA ALA A 565 -0.81 -10.76 33.45
C ALA A 565 -2.34 -10.87 33.55
N GLU A 566 -3.07 -9.79 33.28
CA GLU A 566 -4.52 -9.78 33.23
C GLU A 566 -5.11 -10.74 32.17
N LEU A 567 -4.34 -11.04 31.12
CA LEU A 567 -4.71 -11.99 30.06
C LEU A 567 -4.81 -13.43 30.57
N LEU A 568 -4.09 -13.74 31.64
CA LEU A 568 -4.07 -15.06 32.28
C LEU A 568 -4.89 -15.09 33.59
N ALA A 569 -5.72 -14.08 33.83
CA ALA A 569 -6.56 -14.04 35.02
C ALA A 569 -7.57 -15.21 35.01
N PRO A 570 -7.64 -16.03 36.08
CA PRO A 570 -8.48 -17.23 36.09
C PRO A 570 -9.95 -16.93 35.78
N ASN A 571 -10.57 -17.74 34.92
CA ASN A 571 -11.97 -17.60 34.50
C ASN A 571 -12.36 -16.24 33.86
N ARG A 572 -11.42 -15.35 33.55
CA ARG A 572 -11.73 -14.04 32.93
C ARG A 572 -12.12 -14.19 31.47
N PHE A 573 -11.39 -15.02 30.74
CA PHE A 573 -11.65 -15.34 29.34
C PHE A 573 -11.87 -16.85 29.25
N ARG A 574 -13.08 -17.28 28.91
CA ARG A 574 -13.42 -18.71 28.83
C ARG A 574 -13.23 -19.27 27.42
N ARG A 575 -13.35 -18.40 26.43
CA ARG A 575 -13.18 -18.71 25.01
C ARG A 575 -12.33 -17.64 24.34
N ARG A 576 -11.73 -18.01 23.20
CA ARG A 576 -11.02 -17.08 22.33
C ARG A 576 -11.84 -15.85 21.98
N GLU A 577 -13.14 -16.01 21.73
CA GLU A 577 -14.00 -14.88 21.37
C GLU A 577 -14.07 -13.82 22.49
N ASP A 578 -14.09 -14.26 23.76
CA ASP A 578 -14.13 -13.34 24.91
C ASP A 578 -12.84 -12.50 24.97
N LEU A 579 -11.70 -13.12 24.64
CA LEU A 579 -10.40 -12.46 24.58
C LEU A 579 -10.30 -11.51 23.37
N ASP A 580 -10.72 -11.95 22.18
CA ASP A 580 -10.75 -11.12 20.97
C ASP A 580 -11.66 -9.89 21.16
N GLU A 581 -12.81 -10.05 21.82
CA GLU A 581 -13.71 -8.97 22.17
C GLU A 581 -13.05 -7.94 23.11
N HIS A 582 -12.32 -8.41 24.13
CA HIS A 582 -11.55 -7.55 25.02
C HIS A 582 -10.45 -6.79 24.26
N LEU A 583 -9.65 -7.49 23.45
CA LEU A 583 -8.57 -6.88 22.67
C LEU A 583 -9.10 -5.84 21.67
N LEU A 584 -10.17 -6.14 20.94
CA LEU A 584 -10.78 -5.19 19.99
C LEU A 584 -11.42 -3.99 20.68
N GLY A 585 -12.06 -4.20 21.84
CA GLY A 585 -12.65 -3.13 22.65
C GLY A 585 -11.60 -2.20 23.24
N ALA A 586 -10.55 -2.77 23.83
CA ALA A 586 -9.44 -2.03 24.45
C ALA A 586 -8.53 -1.35 23.42
N PHE A 587 -8.45 -1.85 22.19
CA PHE A 587 -7.64 -1.26 21.12
C PHE A 587 -8.00 0.20 20.82
N VAL A 588 -9.30 0.52 20.75
CA VAL A 588 -9.74 1.91 20.48
C VAL A 588 -9.35 2.82 21.64
N GLU A 589 -9.45 2.34 22.87
CA GLU A 589 -9.03 3.09 24.05
C GLU A 589 -7.52 3.35 24.04
N ALA A 590 -6.71 2.32 23.82
CA ALA A 590 -5.26 2.41 23.73
C ALA A 590 -4.82 3.35 22.59
N ALA A 591 -5.46 3.27 21.42
CA ALA A 591 -5.16 4.12 20.28
C ALA A 591 -5.47 5.61 20.52
N TYR A 592 -6.41 5.93 21.41
CA TYR A 592 -6.74 7.32 21.80
C TYR A 592 -6.07 7.77 23.11
N ALA A 593 -5.54 6.84 23.91
CA ALA A 593 -4.75 7.13 25.11
C ALA A 593 -3.35 7.69 24.77
N THR A 594 -2.74 7.21 23.68
CA THR A 594 -1.46 7.73 23.18
C THR A 594 -1.58 9.18 22.71
N ALA A 595 -0.83 10.07 23.36
CA ALA A 595 -0.82 11.50 23.05
C ALA A 595 -0.17 11.75 21.68
N PRO A 596 -0.77 12.59 20.81
CA PRO A 596 -0.08 13.06 19.62
C PRO A 596 1.21 13.79 20.02
N HIS A 597 2.33 13.51 19.34
CA HIS A 597 3.61 14.22 19.53
C HIS A 597 3.48 15.74 19.30
N ASP A 598 2.46 16.18 18.55
CA ASP A 598 2.12 17.59 18.34
C ASP A 598 1.26 18.17 19.49
N GLY A 599 1.91 18.94 20.38
CA GLY A 599 1.26 19.63 21.51
C GLY A 599 0.07 20.54 21.12
N ARG A 600 0.03 21.09 19.90
CA ARG A 600 -1.09 21.91 19.40
C ARG A 600 -2.35 21.08 19.10
N ARG A 601 -2.22 19.80 18.73
CA ARG A 601 -3.36 18.91 18.40
C ARG A 601 -3.91 18.19 19.63
N ARG A 602 -3.11 18.06 20.70
CA ARG A 602 -3.49 17.45 21.99
C ARG A 602 -4.77 18.05 22.60
N ARG A 603 -4.98 19.37 22.46
CA ARG A 603 -6.19 20.07 22.96
C ARG A 603 -7.48 19.81 22.17
N ARG A 604 -7.40 19.16 21.00
CA ARG A 604 -8.55 18.99 20.08
C ARG A 604 -8.91 17.52 19.80
N ALA A 605 -8.13 16.56 20.27
CA ALA A 605 -8.43 15.14 20.11
C ALA A 605 -9.67 14.76 20.97
N PRO A 606 -10.59 13.94 20.44
CA PRO A 606 -11.70 13.45 21.23
C PRO A 606 -11.23 12.46 22.31
N SER A 607 -12.03 12.33 23.37
CA SER A 607 -11.81 11.27 24.37
C SER A 607 -12.08 9.90 23.76
N ALA A 608 -11.43 8.85 24.28
CA ALA A 608 -11.60 7.47 23.83
C ALA A 608 -13.08 7.05 23.76
N ASP A 609 -13.88 7.35 24.80
CA ASP A 609 -15.32 7.04 24.83
C ASP A 609 -16.11 7.67 23.69
N ARG A 610 -15.79 8.94 23.35
CA ARG A 610 -16.46 9.64 22.24
C ARG A 610 -16.04 9.05 20.91
N ALA A 611 -14.75 8.74 20.75
CA ALA A 611 -14.25 8.10 19.54
C ALA A 611 -14.89 6.72 19.33
N ARG A 612 -14.98 5.89 20.37
CA ARG A 612 -15.66 4.58 20.34
C ARG A 612 -17.12 4.71 19.92
N LYS A 613 -17.87 5.67 20.50
CA LYS A 613 -19.27 5.92 20.11
C LYS A 613 -19.42 6.34 18.64
N TRP A 614 -18.55 7.23 18.16
CA TRP A 614 -18.60 7.70 16.77
C TRP A 614 -18.18 6.61 15.78
N LEU A 615 -17.10 5.88 16.06
CA LEU A 615 -16.66 4.73 15.23
C LEU A 615 -17.71 3.62 15.23
N GLY A 616 -18.34 3.31 16.36
CA GLY A 616 -19.44 2.34 16.44
C GLY A 616 -20.72 2.79 15.71
N HIS A 617 -20.96 4.10 15.60
CA HIS A 617 -22.03 4.59 14.72
C HIS A 617 -21.69 4.40 13.25
N LEU A 618 -20.46 4.72 12.83
CA LEU A 618 -19.99 4.51 11.46
C LEU A 618 -19.99 3.02 11.08
N ALA A 619 -19.50 2.15 11.97
CA ALA A 619 -19.48 0.72 11.75
C ALA A 619 -20.89 0.14 11.56
N ARG A 620 -21.86 0.53 12.42
CA ARG A 620 -23.26 0.12 12.26
C ARG A 620 -23.89 0.62 10.97
N ASP A 621 -23.61 1.85 10.56
CA ASP A 621 -24.11 2.41 9.31
C ASP A 621 -23.53 1.68 8.09
N MET A 622 -22.23 1.40 8.10
CA MET A 622 -21.54 0.66 7.03
C MET A 622 -22.05 -0.79 6.93
N GLU A 623 -22.21 -1.45 8.08
CA GLU A 623 -22.72 -2.81 8.19
C GLU A 623 -24.21 -2.90 7.78
N GLY A 624 -25.03 -1.91 8.14
CA GLY A 624 -26.42 -1.81 7.71
C GLY A 624 -26.58 -1.55 6.21
N ARG A 625 -25.53 -1.02 5.55
CA ARG A 625 -25.46 -0.80 4.10
C ARG A 625 -24.69 -1.90 3.36
N SER A 626 -24.22 -2.93 4.07
CA SER A 626 -23.34 -3.98 3.54
C SER A 626 -22.15 -3.43 2.74
N THR A 627 -21.52 -2.37 3.25
CA THR A 627 -20.34 -1.74 2.63
C THR A 627 -19.13 -1.80 3.57
N HIS A 628 -17.95 -1.99 2.98
CA HIS A 628 -16.66 -1.90 3.68
C HIS A 628 -16.01 -0.52 3.52
N SER A 629 -16.58 0.35 2.69
CA SER A 629 -16.08 1.70 2.43
C SER A 629 -16.98 2.80 2.97
N LEU A 630 -16.36 3.70 3.71
CA LEU A 630 -16.96 4.95 4.19
C LEU A 630 -16.74 6.04 3.14
N ALA A 631 -17.67 6.10 2.20
CA ALA A 631 -17.87 7.24 1.33
C ALA A 631 -18.55 8.38 2.10
N TRP A 632 -17.80 9.46 2.40
CA TRP A 632 -18.33 10.57 3.21
C TRP A 632 -19.54 11.27 2.56
N TRP A 633 -19.66 11.23 1.24
CA TRP A 633 -20.81 11.77 0.50
C TRP A 633 -22.06 10.88 0.57
N GLU A 634 -21.92 9.58 0.85
CA GLU A 634 -23.06 8.68 1.03
C GLU A 634 -23.72 8.82 2.40
N GLN A 635 -23.04 9.43 3.37
CA GLN A 635 -23.63 9.74 4.69
C GLN A 635 -24.86 10.65 4.60
N ASN A 636 -25.06 11.34 3.47
CA ASN A 636 -26.25 12.14 3.20
C ASN A 636 -27.56 11.30 3.20
N LEU A 637 -27.45 9.98 3.07
CA LEU A 637 -28.58 9.06 3.21
C LEU A 637 -29.06 8.88 4.66
N ALA A 638 -28.29 9.33 5.65
CA ALA A 638 -28.64 9.21 7.07
C ALA A 638 -29.66 10.26 7.57
N LEU A 639 -30.02 11.26 6.75
CA LEU A 639 -31.01 12.27 7.10
C LEU A 639 -32.45 11.71 6.98
N PRO A 640 -33.28 11.80 8.03
CA PRO A 640 -34.66 11.32 7.96
C PRO A 640 -35.50 12.22 7.04
N ARG A 641 -36.54 11.66 6.41
CA ARG A 641 -37.47 12.42 5.55
C ARG A 641 -38.05 13.66 6.25
N SER A 642 -38.28 13.59 7.57
CA SER A 642 -38.77 14.70 8.38
C SER A 642 -37.83 15.91 8.42
N PHE A 643 -36.51 15.71 8.34
CA PHE A 643 -35.55 16.81 8.27
C PHE A 643 -35.76 17.64 6.99
N PHE A 644 -35.97 16.97 5.86
CA PHE A 644 -36.22 17.64 4.58
C PHE A 644 -37.55 18.38 4.55
N VAL A 645 -38.58 17.81 5.19
CA VAL A 645 -39.88 18.47 5.35
C VAL A 645 -39.71 19.72 6.22
N ALA A 646 -39.02 19.62 7.36
CA ALA A 646 -38.77 20.75 8.24
C ALA A 646 -37.93 21.85 7.57
N ALA A 647 -36.86 21.49 6.84
CA ALA A 647 -36.05 22.43 6.08
C ALA A 647 -36.87 23.12 4.98
N GLY A 648 -37.70 22.38 4.26
CA GLY A 648 -38.62 22.93 3.26
C GLY A 648 -39.64 23.90 3.86
N VAL A 649 -40.26 23.52 4.99
CA VAL A 649 -41.21 24.37 5.72
C VAL A 649 -40.54 25.64 6.23
N PHE A 650 -39.33 25.54 6.78
CA PHE A 650 -38.56 26.69 7.25
C PHE A 650 -38.22 27.65 6.10
N THR A 651 -37.72 27.14 4.97
CA THR A 651 -37.42 27.94 3.78
C THR A 651 -38.68 28.61 3.24
N ALA A 652 -39.79 27.88 3.13
CA ALA A 652 -41.07 28.44 2.73
C ALA A 652 -41.56 29.53 3.69
N GLY A 653 -41.44 29.33 5.01
CA GLY A 653 -41.80 30.31 6.02
C GLY A 653 -40.99 31.60 5.95
N VAL A 654 -39.66 31.48 5.80
CA VAL A 654 -38.77 32.65 5.60
C VAL A 654 -39.14 33.39 4.32
N THR A 655 -39.47 32.66 3.24
CA THR A 655 -39.91 33.28 1.99
C THR A 655 -41.22 34.01 2.11
N LEU A 656 -42.23 33.40 2.75
CA LEU A 656 -43.48 34.07 3.04
C LEU A 656 -43.27 35.35 3.83
N LEU A 657 -42.42 35.30 4.87
CA LEU A 657 -42.12 36.44 5.72
C LEU A 657 -41.48 37.58 4.92
N VAL A 658 -40.44 37.30 4.12
CA VAL A 658 -39.77 38.35 3.34
C VAL A 658 -40.63 38.87 2.19
N SER A 659 -41.41 38.01 1.53
CA SER A 659 -42.39 38.43 0.53
C SER A 659 -43.47 39.33 1.12
N TYR A 660 -43.94 39.04 2.34
CA TYR A 660 -44.89 39.89 3.06
C TYR A 660 -44.28 41.25 3.41
N LEU A 661 -43.07 41.26 3.98
CA LEU A 661 -42.38 42.49 4.40
C LEU A 661 -41.98 43.39 3.23
N THR A 662 -41.64 42.80 2.07
CA THR A 662 -41.21 43.57 0.89
C THR A 662 -42.36 43.94 -0.04
N ALA A 663 -43.56 43.36 0.10
CA ALA A 663 -44.70 43.65 -0.79
C ALA A 663 -44.99 45.14 -1.01
N PRO A 664 -45.05 46.00 0.03
CA PRO A 664 -45.35 47.44 -0.13
C PRO A 664 -44.25 48.20 -0.88
N VAL A 665 -43.01 47.73 -0.78
CA VAL A 665 -41.84 48.32 -1.45
C VAL A 665 -41.96 48.19 -2.98
N PHE A 666 -42.63 47.13 -3.44
CA PHE A 666 -42.87 46.85 -4.86
C PHE A 666 -44.29 47.22 -5.32
N GLY A 667 -45.12 47.85 -4.47
CA GLY A 667 -46.49 48.24 -4.81
C GLY A 667 -47.48 47.07 -4.87
N PHE A 668 -47.18 45.94 -4.22
CA PHE A 668 -48.10 44.81 -4.09
C PHE A 668 -48.91 44.90 -2.80
N SER A 669 -50.18 44.50 -2.85
CA SER A 669 -50.99 44.32 -1.64
C SER A 669 -50.47 43.13 -0.82
N PRO A 670 -50.27 43.30 0.51
CA PRO A 670 -49.75 42.24 1.39
C PRO A 670 -50.61 40.98 1.42
N GLU A 671 -51.87 41.07 1.00
CA GLU A 671 -52.84 39.96 0.98
C GLU A 671 -52.53 38.91 -0.10
N TYR A 672 -51.88 39.28 -1.21
CA TYR A 672 -51.67 38.39 -2.37
C TYR A 672 -50.18 38.02 -2.60
N SER A 673 -49.24 38.81 -2.07
CA SER A 673 -47.79 38.54 -2.11
C SER A 673 -47.35 37.18 -1.50
N PRO A 674 -47.94 36.71 -0.37
CA PRO A 674 -47.56 35.44 0.23
C PRO A 674 -47.87 34.24 -0.67
N PHE A 675 -48.99 34.27 -1.40
CA PHE A 675 -49.40 33.19 -2.31
C PHE A 675 -48.45 33.05 -3.51
N ALA A 676 -48.01 34.17 -4.08
CA ALA A 676 -47.01 34.19 -5.15
C ALA A 676 -45.65 33.68 -4.66
N GLY A 677 -45.23 34.08 -3.45
CA GLY A 677 -44.00 33.60 -2.80
C GLY A 677 -44.03 32.10 -2.47
N LEU A 678 -45.15 31.59 -1.97
CA LEU A 678 -45.33 30.16 -1.65
C LEU A 678 -45.25 29.30 -2.91
N LEU A 679 -45.90 29.71 -3.99
CA LEU A 679 -45.92 28.97 -5.25
C LEU A 679 -44.53 28.94 -5.90
N LEU A 680 -43.80 30.05 -5.87
CA LEU A 680 -42.43 30.12 -6.38
C LEU A 680 -41.50 29.18 -5.61
N VAL A 681 -41.60 29.17 -4.27
CA VAL A 681 -40.83 28.22 -3.45
C VAL A 681 -41.26 26.78 -3.67
N ALA A 682 -42.55 26.51 -3.81
CA ALA A 682 -43.06 25.16 -4.07
C ALA A 682 -42.60 24.64 -5.44
N LEU A 683 -42.56 25.49 -6.46
CA LEU A 683 -42.07 25.15 -7.80
C LEU A 683 -40.56 24.89 -7.79
N LEU A 684 -39.78 25.80 -7.18
CA LEU A 684 -38.34 25.64 -7.02
C LEU A 684 -38.02 24.38 -6.18
N TYR A 685 -38.69 24.20 -5.05
CA TYR A 685 -38.50 23.01 -4.20
C TYR A 685 -38.90 21.72 -4.93
N ARG A 686 -40.04 21.67 -5.63
CA ARG A 686 -40.47 20.51 -6.43
C ARG A 686 -39.50 20.20 -7.59
N GLN A 687 -38.93 21.22 -8.22
CA GLN A 687 -37.95 21.07 -9.30
C GLN A 687 -36.58 20.60 -8.77
N HIS A 688 -36.22 21.01 -7.55
CA HIS A 688 -34.94 20.68 -6.94
C HIS A 688 -34.95 19.43 -6.06
N TYR A 689 -36.05 19.05 -5.43
CA TYR A 689 -36.13 17.98 -4.43
C TYR A 689 -35.87 16.55 -4.96
N PRO A 690 -36.49 16.09 -6.07
CA PRO A 690 -36.24 14.76 -6.62
C PRO A 690 -34.83 14.66 -7.23
N VAL A 691 -34.41 15.74 -7.90
CA VAL A 691 -33.10 15.85 -8.54
C VAL A 691 -31.99 15.94 -7.50
N ALA A 692 -32.13 16.71 -6.42
CA ALA A 692 -31.13 16.81 -5.35
C ALA A 692 -30.88 15.46 -4.68
N ARG A 693 -31.96 14.70 -4.41
CA ARG A 693 -31.87 13.39 -3.77
C ARG A 693 -31.31 12.31 -4.70
N GLN A 694 -31.60 12.38 -6.00
CA GLN A 694 -31.11 11.44 -7.01
C GLN A 694 -29.69 11.81 -7.50
N VAL A 695 -29.37 13.10 -7.63
CA VAL A 695 -28.06 13.60 -8.09
C VAL A 695 -27.02 13.49 -6.98
N SER A 696 -27.32 13.71 -5.71
CA SER A 696 -26.29 13.52 -4.65
C SER A 696 -25.79 12.08 -4.58
N THR A 697 -26.63 11.10 -4.91
CA THR A 697 -26.24 9.68 -4.96
C THR A 697 -25.62 9.32 -6.30
N THR A 698 -26.10 9.88 -7.42
CA THR A 698 -25.65 9.51 -8.78
C THR A 698 -24.38 10.24 -9.19
N PHE A 699 -24.17 11.49 -8.77
CA PHE A 699 -23.00 12.32 -9.09
C PHE A 699 -21.68 11.70 -8.63
N PHE A 700 -21.73 10.88 -7.57
CA PHE A 700 -20.58 10.11 -7.11
C PHE A 700 -20.64 8.63 -7.58
N ARG A 701 -21.82 8.00 -7.67
CA ARG A 701 -21.91 6.55 -7.98
C ARG A 701 -21.67 6.14 -9.43
N THR A 702 -21.67 7.03 -10.42
CA THR A 702 -21.61 6.60 -11.83
C THR A 702 -20.19 6.28 -12.32
N SER A 703 -20.10 5.07 -12.90
CA SER A 703 -19.04 4.31 -13.59
C SER A 703 -17.95 5.05 -14.39
N PRO A 704 -16.78 4.39 -14.60
CA PRO A 704 -15.50 4.97 -15.05
C PRO A 704 -15.38 5.41 -16.52
N VAL A 705 -16.45 5.33 -17.31
CA VAL A 705 -16.36 5.54 -18.75
C VAL A 705 -16.40 7.03 -19.08
N GLN A 706 -15.30 7.56 -19.60
CA GLN A 706 -15.30 8.90 -20.21
C GLN A 706 -16.35 8.93 -21.33
N PRO A 707 -17.37 9.80 -21.27
CA PRO A 707 -18.35 9.88 -22.33
C PRO A 707 -17.64 10.31 -23.62
N GLY A 708 -17.61 9.42 -24.62
CA GLY A 708 -17.07 9.73 -25.94
C GLY A 708 -17.75 10.95 -26.56
N ALA A 709 -17.13 11.54 -27.60
CA ALA A 709 -17.61 12.77 -28.23
C ALA A 709 -19.12 12.73 -28.62
N GLY A 710 -19.63 11.55 -28.99
CA GLY A 710 -21.06 11.34 -29.29
C GLY A 710 -21.98 11.49 -28.06
N VAL A 711 -21.57 10.98 -26.89
CA VAL A 711 -22.34 11.13 -25.65
C VAL A 711 -22.32 12.58 -25.18
N ARG A 712 -21.17 13.27 -25.27
CA ARG A 712 -21.09 14.73 -25.00
C ARG A 712 -22.04 15.54 -25.89
N ARG A 713 -22.16 15.17 -27.17
CA ARG A 713 -23.09 15.82 -28.10
C ARG A 713 -24.55 15.57 -27.71
N LEU A 714 -24.90 14.34 -27.34
CA LEU A 714 -26.23 14.00 -26.86
C LEU A 714 -26.58 14.76 -25.57
N LEU A 715 -25.65 14.88 -24.62
CA LEU A 715 -25.83 15.61 -23.37
C LEU A 715 -26.01 17.12 -23.62
N LEU A 716 -25.24 17.70 -24.55
CA LEU A 716 -25.43 19.07 -25.02
C LEU A 716 -26.84 19.26 -25.61
N HIS A 717 -27.30 18.34 -26.46
CA HIS A 717 -28.64 18.41 -27.05
C HIS A 717 -29.75 18.31 -26.00
N ARG A 718 -29.59 17.48 -24.96
CA ARG A 718 -30.55 17.39 -23.85
C ARG A 718 -30.58 18.67 -23.02
N ALA A 719 -29.43 19.29 -22.77
CA ALA A 719 -29.35 20.58 -22.07
C ALA A 719 -29.96 21.73 -22.89
N LEU A 720 -29.69 21.77 -24.20
CA LEU A 720 -30.30 22.74 -25.12
C LEU A 720 -31.83 22.56 -25.19
N PHE A 721 -32.30 21.33 -25.27
CA PHE A 721 -33.74 21.02 -25.29
C PHE A 721 -34.42 21.43 -23.98
N SER A 722 -33.82 21.12 -22.82
CA SER A 722 -34.40 21.51 -21.52
C SER A 722 -34.43 23.03 -21.35
N GLY A 723 -33.36 23.73 -21.74
CA GLY A 723 -33.32 25.20 -21.76
C GLY A 723 -34.39 25.80 -22.67
N ALA A 724 -34.50 25.32 -23.91
CA ALA A 724 -35.48 25.81 -24.88
C ALA A 724 -36.93 25.55 -24.44
N ALA A 725 -37.22 24.35 -23.93
CA ALA A 725 -38.55 24.02 -23.42
C ALA A 725 -38.95 24.94 -22.26
N MET A 726 -38.03 25.21 -21.32
CA MET A 726 -38.29 26.13 -20.21
C MET A 726 -38.46 27.58 -20.69
N THR A 727 -37.61 28.05 -21.62
CA THR A 727 -37.78 29.39 -22.21
C THR A 727 -39.16 29.59 -22.84
N LEU A 728 -39.72 28.54 -23.46
CA LEU A 728 -41.03 28.60 -24.11
C LEU A 728 -42.20 28.45 -23.14
N MET A 729 -42.13 27.56 -22.15
CA MET A 729 -43.27 27.29 -21.26
C MET A 729 -43.40 28.27 -20.10
N THR A 730 -42.28 28.74 -19.53
CA THR A 730 -42.31 29.58 -18.31
C THR A 730 -42.91 30.98 -18.51
N PRO A 731 -42.73 31.69 -19.65
CA PRO A 731 -43.43 32.96 -19.90
C PRO A 731 -44.94 32.86 -19.80
N PHE A 732 -45.55 31.81 -20.37
CA PHE A 732 -47.00 31.61 -20.31
C PHE A 732 -47.46 31.36 -18.87
N LEU A 733 -46.68 30.61 -18.10
CA LEU A 733 -46.94 30.38 -16.68
C LEU A 733 -46.84 31.69 -15.86
N TYR A 734 -45.77 32.48 -16.05
CA TYR A 734 -45.61 33.76 -15.36
C TYR A 734 -46.72 34.75 -15.76
N MET A 735 -47.04 34.84 -17.05
CA MET A 735 -48.12 35.69 -17.55
C MET A 735 -49.47 35.30 -16.93
N PHE A 736 -49.83 34.01 -16.97
CA PHE A 736 -51.04 33.51 -16.31
C PHE A 736 -51.06 33.83 -14.80
N LEU A 737 -49.93 33.62 -14.12
CA LEU A 737 -49.82 33.84 -12.68
C LEU A 737 -49.97 35.31 -12.29
N PHE A 738 -49.27 36.22 -12.96
CA PHE A 738 -49.30 37.65 -12.64
C PHE A 738 -50.62 38.31 -13.05
N THR A 739 -51.21 37.92 -14.17
CA THR A 739 -52.55 38.41 -14.55
C THR A 739 -53.62 37.96 -13.56
N TRP A 740 -53.51 36.75 -12.99
CA TRP A 740 -54.52 36.20 -12.08
C TRP A 740 -54.33 36.59 -10.60
N LEU A 741 -53.09 36.69 -10.09
CA LEU A 741 -52.83 36.97 -8.67
C LEU A 741 -52.78 38.46 -8.30
N SER A 742 -52.14 39.31 -9.11
CA SER A 742 -51.81 40.68 -8.66
C SER A 742 -52.74 41.75 -9.22
N LYS A 743 -53.64 41.42 -10.17
CA LYS A 743 -54.37 42.37 -11.03
C LYS A 743 -53.46 43.41 -11.73
N ALA A 744 -52.14 43.27 -11.61
CA ALA A 744 -51.16 44.15 -12.21
C ALA A 744 -50.98 43.70 -13.66
N GLY A 745 -51.07 44.64 -14.60
CA GLY A 745 -50.75 44.43 -16.00
C GLY A 745 -49.26 44.25 -16.19
N LEU A 746 -48.69 43.13 -15.73
CA LEU A 746 -47.34 42.76 -16.11
C LEU A 746 -47.34 42.49 -17.62
N GLY A 747 -46.71 43.38 -18.39
CA GLY A 747 -46.71 43.26 -19.85
C GLY A 747 -46.04 41.97 -20.31
N TRP A 748 -46.53 41.40 -21.42
CA TRP A 748 -45.92 40.23 -22.08
C TRP A 748 -44.39 40.32 -22.29
N PRO A 749 -43.75 41.50 -22.51
CA PRO A 749 -42.29 41.57 -22.63
C PRO A 749 -41.58 41.14 -21.35
N MET A 750 -42.19 41.39 -20.19
CA MET A 750 -41.63 41.04 -18.89
C MET A 750 -41.67 39.53 -18.64
N ALA A 751 -42.79 38.88 -18.98
CA ALA A 751 -42.93 37.44 -18.90
C ALA A 751 -41.91 36.72 -19.81
N CYS A 752 -41.64 37.27 -20.99
CA CYS A 752 -40.60 36.77 -21.90
C CYS A 752 -39.19 36.89 -21.30
N VAL A 753 -38.85 38.03 -20.68
CA VAL A 753 -37.54 38.22 -20.03
C VAL A 753 -37.32 37.25 -18.86
N MET A 754 -38.36 37.01 -18.04
CA MET A 754 -38.30 36.03 -16.94
C MET A 754 -38.19 34.59 -17.45
N GLY A 755 -38.90 34.25 -18.54
CA GLY A 755 -38.80 32.93 -19.15
C GLY A 755 -37.45 32.66 -19.81
N VAL A 756 -36.87 33.64 -20.51
CA VAL A 756 -35.50 33.56 -21.04
C VAL A 756 -34.49 33.38 -19.92
N GLY A 757 -34.61 34.12 -18.82
CA GLY A 757 -33.76 33.93 -17.63
C GLY A 757 -33.86 32.52 -17.05
N THR A 758 -35.09 31.99 -16.94
CA THR A 758 -35.35 30.63 -16.43
C THR A 758 -34.81 29.54 -17.38
N GLY A 759 -34.88 29.76 -18.69
CA GLY A 759 -34.35 28.84 -19.70
C GLY A 759 -32.83 28.85 -19.82
N ILE A 760 -32.18 30.02 -19.76
CA ILE A 760 -30.72 30.14 -19.67
C ILE A 760 -30.21 29.45 -18.40
N TRP A 761 -30.92 29.62 -17.29
CA TRP A 761 -30.63 28.92 -16.06
C TRP A 761 -30.79 27.40 -16.19
N SER A 762 -31.92 26.92 -16.73
CA SER A 762 -32.16 25.48 -16.95
C SER A 762 -31.11 24.87 -17.87
N PHE A 763 -30.69 25.58 -18.91
CA PHE A 763 -29.57 25.19 -19.78
C PHE A 763 -28.26 25.11 -18.99
N GLY A 764 -27.89 26.17 -18.28
CA GLY A 764 -26.65 26.25 -17.49
C GLY A 764 -26.58 25.16 -16.42
N LYS A 765 -27.69 24.91 -15.73
CA LYS A 765 -27.82 23.84 -14.74
C LYS A 765 -27.75 22.46 -15.39
N SER A 766 -28.50 22.21 -16.46
CA SER A 766 -28.46 20.93 -17.18
C SER A 766 -27.08 20.69 -17.78
N TRP A 767 -26.37 21.73 -18.21
CA TRP A 767 -24.99 21.66 -18.67
C TRP A 767 -24.04 21.36 -17.51
N VAL A 768 -24.15 22.02 -16.35
CA VAL A 768 -23.33 21.68 -15.18
C VAL A 768 -23.62 20.24 -14.71
N ASP A 769 -24.87 19.81 -14.70
CA ASP A 769 -25.27 18.47 -14.23
C ASP A 769 -24.83 17.35 -15.20
N HIS A 770 -24.70 17.62 -16.51
CA HIS A 770 -24.41 16.60 -17.53
C HIS A 770 -23.04 16.74 -18.21
N ALA A 771 -22.49 17.95 -18.30
CA ALA A 771 -21.25 18.26 -19.02
C ALA A 771 -20.03 18.43 -18.10
N MET A 772 -20.24 18.75 -16.81
CA MET A 772 -19.17 18.53 -15.83
C MET A 772 -18.93 17.03 -15.78
N GLU A 773 -17.68 16.62 -16.01
CA GLU A 773 -17.29 15.22 -15.86
C GLU A 773 -17.74 14.78 -14.46
N PRO A 774 -18.55 13.71 -14.32
CA PRO A 774 -18.84 13.16 -13.02
C PRO A 774 -17.50 12.97 -12.32
N VAL A 775 -17.37 13.51 -11.12
CA VAL A 775 -16.10 13.45 -10.40
C VAL A 775 -15.84 11.98 -10.15
N ASN A 776 -14.92 11.42 -10.92
CA ASN A 776 -14.56 10.01 -10.82
C ASN A 776 -13.93 9.84 -9.43
N ILE A 777 -14.71 9.33 -8.47
CA ILE A 777 -14.29 9.10 -7.07
C ILE A 777 -12.95 8.37 -7.07
N ALA A 778 -12.84 7.45 -8.00
CA ALA A 778 -11.74 6.54 -8.09
C ALA A 778 -10.44 7.26 -8.52
N ARG A 779 -10.55 8.39 -9.26
CA ARG A 779 -9.42 9.26 -9.65
C ARG A 779 -9.07 10.32 -8.62
N ALA A 780 -9.83 10.46 -7.54
CA ALA A 780 -9.57 11.49 -6.55
C ALA A 780 -8.50 11.01 -5.54
N PRO A 781 -7.34 11.68 -5.46
CA PRO A 781 -6.20 11.22 -4.66
C PRO A 781 -6.44 11.32 -3.16
N SER A 782 -7.44 12.10 -2.73
CA SER A 782 -7.81 12.24 -1.33
C SER A 782 -9.26 12.72 -1.16
N PRO A 783 -9.88 12.43 0.00
CA PRO A 783 -11.19 12.97 0.36
C PRO A 783 -11.26 14.52 0.32
N ASP A 784 -10.15 15.19 0.66
CA ASP A 784 -10.05 16.65 0.63
C ASP A 784 -10.10 17.24 -0.79
N HIS A 785 -9.61 16.49 -1.78
CA HIS A 785 -9.72 16.88 -3.18
C HIS A 785 -11.19 16.90 -3.61
N LEU A 786 -11.95 15.84 -3.30
CA LEU A 786 -13.39 15.78 -3.58
C LEU A 786 -14.18 16.90 -2.89
N LEU A 787 -13.85 17.22 -1.63
CA LEU A 787 -14.50 18.31 -0.90
C LEU A 787 -14.23 19.68 -1.54
N ARG A 788 -13.02 19.92 -2.03
CA ARG A 788 -12.68 21.16 -2.75
C ARG A 788 -13.42 21.24 -4.09
N THR A 789 -13.47 20.15 -4.84
CA THR A 789 -14.21 20.08 -6.11
C THR A 789 -15.70 20.28 -5.90
N ALA A 790 -16.28 19.71 -4.84
CA ALA A 790 -17.68 19.94 -4.46
C ALA A 790 -17.97 21.41 -4.08
N ARG A 791 -17.02 22.11 -3.43
CA ARG A 791 -17.14 23.56 -3.15
C ARG A 791 -17.09 24.40 -4.44
N TRP A 792 -16.19 24.04 -5.35
CA TRP A 792 -16.08 24.74 -6.64
C TRP A 792 -17.31 24.53 -7.52
N SER A 793 -17.89 23.33 -7.52
CA SER A 793 -19.16 23.05 -8.19
C SER A 793 -20.30 23.90 -7.64
N LEU A 794 -20.37 24.11 -6.32
CA LEU A 794 -21.34 25.02 -5.70
C LEU A 794 -21.13 26.46 -6.19
N LEU A 795 -19.89 26.96 -6.18
CA LEU A 795 -19.57 28.31 -6.66
C LEU A 795 -19.91 28.51 -8.14
N GLN A 796 -19.65 27.51 -8.98
CA GLN A 796 -20.00 27.55 -10.40
C GLN A 796 -21.52 27.48 -10.63
N THR A 797 -22.24 26.67 -9.85
CA THR A 797 -23.71 26.63 -9.87
C THR A 797 -24.29 27.98 -9.45
N LEU A 798 -23.72 28.60 -8.41
CA LEU A 798 -24.08 29.95 -7.99
C LEU A 798 -23.80 30.95 -9.13
N ALA A 799 -22.61 30.97 -9.73
CA ALA A 799 -22.27 31.92 -10.79
C ALA A 799 -23.15 31.79 -12.05
N THR A 800 -23.42 30.55 -12.48
CA THR A 800 -24.29 30.26 -13.64
C THR A 800 -25.77 30.54 -13.37
N THR A 801 -26.21 30.48 -12.11
CA THR A 801 -27.59 30.80 -11.70
C THR A 801 -27.80 32.30 -11.46
N TRP A 802 -26.80 32.96 -10.88
CA TRP A 802 -26.91 34.35 -10.48
C TRP A 802 -26.83 35.33 -11.63
N LEU A 803 -25.99 35.08 -12.64
CA LEU A 803 -25.84 36.00 -13.77
C LEU A 803 -27.16 36.17 -14.55
N PRO A 804 -27.89 35.11 -14.93
CA PRO A 804 -29.19 35.24 -15.60
C PRO A 804 -30.26 35.85 -14.70
N LEU A 805 -30.35 35.44 -13.43
CA LEU A 805 -31.34 35.99 -12.48
C LEU A 805 -31.11 37.48 -12.21
N PHE A 806 -29.85 37.91 -12.11
CA PHE A 806 -29.49 39.32 -11.95
C PHE A 806 -29.87 40.14 -13.18
N VAL A 807 -29.56 39.64 -14.39
CA VAL A 807 -29.94 40.32 -15.65
C VAL A 807 -31.47 40.41 -15.77
N SER A 808 -32.21 39.35 -15.46
CA SER A 808 -33.67 39.37 -15.43
C SER A 808 -34.22 40.32 -14.37
N ALA A 809 -33.64 40.36 -13.17
CA ALA A 809 -34.06 41.27 -12.09
C ALA A 809 -33.83 42.75 -12.45
N CYS A 810 -32.68 43.07 -13.06
CA CYS A 810 -32.39 44.42 -13.58
C CYS A 810 -33.41 44.82 -14.65
N ALA A 811 -33.70 43.93 -15.59
CA ALA A 811 -34.70 44.19 -16.63
C ALA A 811 -36.12 44.38 -16.06
N VAL A 812 -36.47 43.65 -15.00
CA VAL A 812 -37.75 43.80 -14.29
C VAL A 812 -37.87 45.16 -13.61
N VAL A 813 -36.86 45.57 -12.85
CA VAL A 813 -36.91 46.83 -12.07
C VAL A 813 -36.75 48.07 -12.95
N ILE A 814 -36.00 47.98 -14.05
CA ILE A 814 -35.83 49.08 -15.01
C ILE A 814 -37.04 49.19 -15.94
N GLY A 815 -37.61 48.06 -16.36
CA GLY A 815 -38.72 48.02 -17.32
C GLY A 815 -40.12 48.16 -16.72
N TRP A 816 -40.24 48.19 -15.38
CA TRP A 816 -41.53 48.28 -14.70
C TRP A 816 -41.48 49.25 -13.52
N GLU A 817 -42.31 50.29 -13.59
CA GLU A 817 -42.48 51.28 -12.53
C GLU A 817 -43.90 51.18 -11.97
N PRO A 818 -44.08 50.58 -10.78
CA PRO A 818 -45.40 50.43 -10.19
C PRO A 818 -45.90 51.80 -9.68
N PRO A 819 -47.16 52.17 -9.95
CA PRO A 819 -47.71 53.47 -9.51
C PRO A 819 -47.73 53.60 -7.98
N ASP A 820 -47.85 52.50 -7.24
CA ASP A 820 -47.97 52.47 -5.78
C ASP A 820 -46.67 52.08 -5.05
N ALA A 821 -45.53 52.08 -5.74
CA ALA A 821 -44.26 51.68 -5.12
C ALA A 821 -43.74 52.76 -4.15
N THR A 822 -43.45 52.36 -2.92
CA THR A 822 -43.03 53.30 -1.85
C THR A 822 -41.53 53.61 -1.84
N ALA A 823 -40.72 52.90 -2.65
CA ALA A 823 -39.27 53.02 -2.67
C ALA A 823 -38.71 53.29 -4.08
N PRO A 824 -37.56 54.00 -4.18
CA PRO A 824 -36.91 54.28 -5.47
C PRO A 824 -36.40 53.00 -6.16
N PRO A 825 -36.25 53.00 -7.50
CA PRO A 825 -35.85 51.83 -8.27
C PRO A 825 -34.56 51.15 -7.78
N ALA A 826 -33.56 51.94 -7.33
CA ALA A 826 -32.32 51.41 -6.78
C ALA A 826 -32.53 50.54 -5.52
N VAL A 827 -33.39 50.97 -4.59
CA VAL A 827 -33.70 50.22 -3.35
C VAL A 827 -34.49 48.95 -3.68
N ARG A 828 -35.46 49.04 -4.60
CA ARG A 828 -36.21 47.88 -5.10
C ARG A 828 -35.28 46.85 -5.76
N LEU A 829 -34.34 47.31 -6.59
CA LEU A 829 -33.34 46.45 -7.22
C LEU A 829 -32.44 45.80 -6.18
N THR A 830 -31.92 46.55 -5.21
CA THR A 830 -31.06 46.00 -4.15
C THR A 830 -31.80 44.93 -3.34
N LEU A 831 -33.04 45.19 -2.92
CA LEU A 831 -33.83 44.22 -2.15
C LEU A 831 -34.18 42.97 -2.97
N LEU A 832 -34.54 43.13 -4.25
CA LEU A 832 -34.81 42.01 -5.14
C LEU A 832 -33.56 41.14 -5.37
N VAL A 833 -32.41 41.79 -5.60
CA VAL A 833 -31.12 41.12 -5.79
C VAL A 833 -30.70 40.38 -4.52
N LEU A 834 -30.79 41.01 -3.34
CA LEU A 834 -30.49 40.36 -2.05
C LEU A 834 -31.46 39.21 -1.75
N TRP A 835 -32.71 39.31 -2.18
CA TRP A 835 -33.70 38.26 -1.97
C TRP A 835 -33.46 37.04 -2.87
N LEU A 836 -33.24 37.28 -4.17
CA LEU A 836 -32.85 36.24 -5.12
C LEU A 836 -31.51 35.60 -4.73
N ALA A 837 -30.60 36.40 -4.14
CA ALA A 837 -29.37 35.90 -3.53
C ALA A 837 -29.61 34.82 -2.51
N LEU A 838 -30.43 35.16 -1.52
CA LEU A 838 -30.66 34.37 -0.34
C LEU A 838 -31.37 33.07 -0.72
N ILE A 839 -32.38 33.14 -1.59
CA ILE A 839 -33.07 31.96 -2.12
C ILE A 839 -32.11 31.07 -2.91
N THR A 840 -31.28 31.66 -3.79
CA THR A 840 -30.33 30.89 -4.61
C THR A 840 -29.28 30.19 -3.76
N VAL A 841 -28.71 30.88 -2.77
CA VAL A 841 -27.76 30.28 -1.82
C VAL A 841 -28.43 29.20 -0.98
N ALA A 842 -29.66 29.44 -0.50
CA ALA A 842 -30.42 28.45 0.28
C ALA A 842 -30.71 27.19 -0.54
N ILE A 843 -31.19 27.33 -1.77
CA ILE A 843 -31.46 26.19 -2.67
C ILE A 843 -30.16 25.46 -3.01
N ALA A 844 -29.11 26.18 -3.42
CA ALA A 844 -27.84 25.58 -3.77
C ALA A 844 -27.21 24.83 -2.58
N PHE A 845 -27.40 25.34 -1.36
CA PHE A 845 -27.01 24.67 -0.13
C PHE A 845 -27.89 23.45 0.18
N LEU A 846 -29.21 23.54 -0.02
CA LEU A 846 -30.15 22.44 0.21
C LEU A 846 -30.07 21.32 -0.84
N SER A 847 -29.59 21.62 -2.05
CA SER A 847 -29.52 20.65 -3.16
C SER A 847 -28.09 20.20 -3.50
N GLY A 848 -27.07 20.94 -3.08
CA GLY A 848 -25.68 20.71 -3.47
C GLY A 848 -25.00 19.61 -2.66
N PRO A 849 -24.08 18.81 -3.25
CA PRO A 849 -23.36 17.75 -2.53
C PRO A 849 -22.62 18.23 -1.28
N TRP A 850 -21.99 19.40 -1.36
CA TRP A 850 -21.30 20.01 -0.21
C TRP A 850 -22.28 20.50 0.85
N GLY A 851 -23.38 21.14 0.45
CA GLY A 851 -24.39 21.62 1.38
C GLY A 851 -25.08 20.49 2.12
N PHE A 852 -25.37 19.37 1.44
CA PHE A 852 -25.83 18.15 2.09
C PHE A 852 -24.83 17.61 3.11
N PHE A 853 -23.56 17.50 2.74
CA PHE A 853 -22.53 17.06 3.68
C PHE A 853 -22.48 17.96 4.93
N VAL A 854 -22.60 19.28 4.77
CA VAL A 854 -22.66 20.21 5.90
C VAL A 854 -23.91 19.99 6.74
N GLN A 855 -25.09 19.85 6.13
CA GLN A 855 -26.36 19.59 6.82
C GLN A 855 -26.32 18.28 7.62
N THR A 856 -25.93 17.18 6.97
CA THR A 856 -25.77 15.86 7.57
C THR A 856 -24.81 15.91 8.76
N ARG A 857 -23.67 16.58 8.60
CA ARG A 857 -22.67 16.72 9.67
C ARG A 857 -23.18 17.53 10.85
N VAL A 858 -23.90 18.62 10.60
CA VAL A 858 -24.52 19.43 11.66
C VAL A 858 -25.60 18.62 12.38
N TRP A 859 -26.48 17.93 11.63
CA TRP A 859 -27.52 17.07 12.20
C TRP A 859 -26.95 15.93 13.06
N LEU A 860 -25.96 15.20 12.54
CA LEU A 860 -25.32 14.10 13.25
C LEU A 860 -24.51 14.59 14.46
N ALA A 861 -24.00 15.82 14.42
CA ALA A 861 -23.37 16.45 15.58
C ALA A 861 -24.38 16.92 16.64
N LEU A 862 -25.49 17.53 16.24
CA LEU A 862 -26.58 17.93 17.15
C LEU A 862 -27.20 16.72 17.84
N THR A 863 -27.32 15.60 17.13
CA THR A 863 -27.78 14.30 17.68
C THR A 863 -26.67 13.52 18.40
N ARG A 864 -25.47 14.10 18.55
CA ARG A 864 -24.29 13.53 19.22
C ARG A 864 -23.78 12.20 18.63
N ARG A 865 -24.17 11.86 17.39
CA ARG A 865 -23.80 10.63 16.70
C ARG A 865 -22.45 10.70 15.98
N LEU A 866 -22.02 11.90 15.54
CA LEU A 866 -20.72 12.16 14.91
C LEU A 866 -20.16 13.54 15.32
N PRO A 867 -18.85 13.82 15.13
CA PRO A 867 -18.29 15.13 15.40
C PRO A 867 -18.56 16.16 14.31
N LEU A 868 -18.66 17.45 14.69
CA LEU A 868 -18.75 18.59 13.75
C LEU A 868 -17.56 18.67 12.78
N ARG A 869 -16.39 18.19 13.19
CA ARG A 869 -15.17 18.14 12.37
C ARG A 869 -14.88 16.71 11.90
N LEU A 870 -15.87 16.08 11.25
CA LEU A 870 -15.81 14.69 10.81
C LEU A 870 -14.53 14.35 10.02
N MET A 871 -14.15 15.12 9.01
CA MET A 871 -12.95 14.80 8.21
C MET A 871 -11.68 14.82 9.05
N THR A 872 -11.53 15.79 9.95
CA THR A 872 -10.40 15.84 10.89
C THR A 872 -10.39 14.64 11.83
N PHE A 873 -11.57 14.14 12.22
CA PHE A 873 -11.70 12.93 13.03
C PHE A 873 -11.35 11.66 12.26
N LEU A 874 -11.82 11.50 11.01
CA LEU A 874 -11.50 10.34 10.17
C LEU A 874 -10.00 10.30 9.84
N ASP A 875 -9.41 11.45 9.54
CA ASP A 875 -7.97 11.61 9.34
C ASP A 875 -7.16 11.35 10.63
N ASP A 876 -7.69 11.73 11.81
CA ASP A 876 -7.10 11.35 13.10
C ASP A 876 -7.19 9.84 13.36
N ALA A 877 -8.34 9.21 13.09
CA ALA A 877 -8.52 7.77 13.22
C ALA A 877 -7.65 6.98 12.22
N HIS A 878 -7.44 7.51 11.02
CA HIS A 878 -6.51 6.97 10.04
C HIS A 878 -5.06 7.02 10.55
N ARG A 879 -4.60 8.17 11.02
CA ARG A 879 -3.25 8.30 11.63
C ARG A 879 -3.03 7.44 12.87
N ARG A 880 -4.09 7.14 13.61
CA ARG A 880 -4.04 6.24 14.77
C ARG A 880 -4.06 4.76 14.36
N GLY A 881 -4.25 4.45 13.08
CA GLY A 881 -4.24 3.10 12.53
C GLY A 881 -5.56 2.34 12.70
N ILE A 882 -6.66 3.03 13.02
CA ILE A 882 -7.99 2.44 13.13
C ILE A 882 -8.63 2.33 11.74
N LEU A 883 -8.46 3.37 10.93
CA LEU A 883 -8.95 3.43 9.56
C LEU A 883 -7.77 3.36 8.57
N ARG A 884 -7.99 2.76 7.40
CA ARG A 884 -7.13 2.90 6.22
C ARG A 884 -7.80 3.84 5.22
N GLN A 885 -6.99 4.53 4.43
CA GLN A 885 -7.49 5.34 3.32
C GLN A 885 -7.28 4.56 2.02
N ASN A 886 -8.34 4.40 1.23
CA ASN A 886 -8.29 3.79 -0.09
C ASN A 886 -8.80 4.82 -1.10
N GLY A 887 -7.88 5.52 -1.78
CA GLY A 887 -8.21 6.67 -2.62
C GLY A 887 -8.95 7.77 -1.86
N ALA A 888 -10.22 8.01 -2.21
CA ALA A 888 -11.06 9.04 -1.62
C ALA A 888 -12.05 8.55 -0.54
N VAL A 889 -11.97 7.27 -0.16
CA VAL A 889 -12.79 6.66 0.91
C VAL A 889 -11.94 6.21 2.09
N TYR A 890 -12.58 6.09 3.26
CA TYR A 890 -11.98 5.48 4.45
C TYR A 890 -12.56 4.09 4.67
N GLU A 891 -11.77 3.15 5.15
CA GLU A 891 -12.22 1.81 5.49
C GLU A 891 -11.69 1.45 6.88
N PHE A 892 -12.37 0.58 7.61
CA PHE A 892 -11.78 0.03 8.84
C PHE A 892 -10.58 -0.83 8.46
N ARG A 893 -9.45 -0.65 9.17
CA ARG A 893 -8.24 -1.44 8.90
C ARG A 893 -8.51 -2.94 9.07
N HIS A 894 -9.36 -3.29 10.04
CA HIS A 894 -9.76 -4.66 10.30
C HIS A 894 -11.28 -4.78 10.21
N VAL A 895 -11.77 -5.67 9.33
CA VAL A 895 -13.19 -5.98 9.21
C VAL A 895 -13.74 -6.53 10.54
N THR A 896 -12.93 -7.28 11.28
CA THR A 896 -13.29 -7.78 12.62
C THR A 896 -13.55 -6.63 13.60
N LEU A 897 -12.75 -5.55 13.54
CA LEU A 897 -12.98 -4.35 14.35
C LEU A 897 -14.26 -3.62 13.94
N GLN A 898 -14.56 -3.54 12.64
CA GLN A 898 -15.83 -3.00 12.14
C GLN A 898 -17.00 -3.80 12.72
N ARG A 899 -16.99 -5.13 12.59
CA ARG A 899 -18.08 -6.00 13.08
C ARG A 899 -18.25 -5.91 14.60
N HIS A 900 -17.15 -5.91 15.35
CA HIS A 900 -17.18 -5.73 16.81
C HIS A 900 -17.79 -4.38 17.19
N LEU A 901 -17.33 -3.27 16.58
CA LEU A 901 -17.87 -1.94 16.83
C LEU A 901 -19.33 -1.76 16.35
N ALA A 902 -19.76 -2.57 15.38
CA ALA A 902 -21.14 -2.62 14.93
C ALA A 902 -22.07 -3.35 15.92
N GLY A 903 -21.51 -4.10 16.89
CA GLY A 903 -22.27 -4.96 17.79
C GLY A 903 -22.69 -6.29 17.17
N ARG A 904 -22.09 -6.69 16.04
CA ARG A 904 -22.28 -8.01 15.41
C ARG A 904 -21.07 -8.89 15.69
N GLY A 905 -20.95 -9.37 16.92
CA GLY A 905 -20.00 -10.44 17.26
C GLY A 905 -20.50 -11.79 16.75
N LYS A 906 -20.55 -12.01 15.43
CA LYS A 906 -20.78 -13.35 14.84
C LYS A 906 -20.59 -13.36 13.30
N PRO A 907 -19.92 -14.36 12.73
CA PRO A 907 -20.36 -15.00 11.50
C PRO A 907 -21.44 -16.04 11.87
N ASP A 908 -22.66 -15.92 11.33
CA ASP A 908 -23.61 -17.02 11.40
C ASP A 908 -23.08 -18.17 10.54
N ALA A 909 -22.53 -19.19 11.20
CA ALA A 909 -22.24 -20.50 10.62
C ALA A 909 -23.51 -21.35 10.45
N THR A 910 -24.66 -20.73 10.16
CA THR A 910 -25.94 -21.45 10.04
C THR A 910 -26.89 -20.73 9.08
N GLU A 911 -26.48 -20.62 7.82
CA GLU A 911 -27.43 -20.72 6.70
C GLU A 911 -27.07 -21.98 5.89
N GLU A 912 -27.10 -23.14 6.57
CA GLU A 912 -27.52 -24.35 5.89
C GLU A 912 -28.97 -24.10 5.47
N ARG A 913 -29.17 -23.75 4.19
CA ARG A 913 -30.47 -23.89 3.53
C ARG A 913 -30.98 -25.30 3.84
N PRO A 914 -32.16 -25.47 4.46
CA PRO A 914 -32.75 -26.80 4.50
C PRO A 914 -32.92 -27.25 3.05
N ALA A 915 -32.36 -28.42 2.73
CA ALA A 915 -32.57 -29.08 1.47
C ALA A 915 -34.09 -29.13 1.22
N GLU A 916 -34.54 -28.50 0.13
CA GLU A 916 -35.89 -28.68 -0.37
C GLU A 916 -36.09 -30.18 -0.57
N GLU A 917 -36.95 -30.75 0.27
CA GLU A 917 -37.51 -32.08 0.12
C GLU A 917 -38.15 -32.18 -1.27
N SER A 918 -37.45 -32.88 -2.14
CA SER A 918 -37.99 -33.48 -3.34
C SER A 918 -39.06 -34.49 -2.96
N LEU A 919 -40.32 -34.24 -3.30
CA LEU A 919 -41.38 -35.25 -3.43
C LEU A 919 -42.44 -34.74 -4.43
N PRO A 920 -43.13 -35.65 -5.14
CA PRO A 920 -42.76 -36.15 -6.48
C PRO A 920 -43.38 -35.37 -7.66
#